data_AF-A0A5E4Q9J0-F1
#
_entry.id   AF-A0A5E4Q9J0-F1
#
_cell.length_a   1.000
_cell.length_b   1.000
_cell.length_c   1.000
_cell.angle_alpha   90.00
_cell.angle_beta   90.00
_cell.angle_gamma   90.00
#
_symmetry.space_group_name_H-M   'P 1'
#
loop_
_entity.id
_entity.type
_entity.pdbx_description
1 polymer ?
#
loop_
_entity_poly.entity_id
_entity_poly.type
_entity_poly.pdbx_seq_one_letter_code
_entity_poly.pdbx_strand_id
1 'polypeptide(L)'
;MASCVRLLLVWAVFLAGGARAFVDEAVDVIRLSKEIGEEVLNSWDVLGRPFNSSSGVELPFIRRHERRVLARLGQVARAIERLEEKVEQNGAVARLLAGTGRRETRLELRLHELGDLLSRVAAAERQMRDYVRLQRELERSTLQDFAAWCVSHEPRALSGLLERVHALVRPPHQYLLGRGILQLMLEDLEERHPDVCELQLSPHQLIYDMYNTISLAEIKGYAMMQFSWMLLKIYGKGNYTQEASLTRERYVERTARAAAAARRETYAQVTRLLQGYIENEVDMNTEQTCKENCGYYTLAQNHGCFKDMYCARQPTCKGRIINCQYIDSDMTVCPAKKGSTRRYEWIEYENGNRFGQMTSECHRGKNKVDSWWRWLFWHCSYCMCLCDESGPTSDRYFSLWDATSDVKNNKVVTGIRLVKYGRVFHLQISEGTLGERGAVTPGGWVPVQKFDVNDAGVREGQDYHTLSYERRALDLDELDSPRGQILTGVRFSVIGAHLHFEIRSTPFNYTTGRLAPERNQWISNDNTDGSDAPRSRLELYKPDVPTRGPQPLQVDSKHDQYVEFTNSDFEKDAAQSTVPFVDIQPVEPMQGAALISGAGMIHRGARGSGGFVSPKLFTYDHSRHVHADPPPASLQTAEPDSMPMSNF
;
A
#
# COMPACT_ATOMS: atom_id res chain seq x y z
N MET A 1 -20.62 -15.75 37.02
CA MET A 1 -20.46 -15.96 35.56
C MET A 1 -20.78 -14.75 34.67
N ALA A 2 -21.59 -13.76 35.09
CA ALA A 2 -21.91 -12.61 34.22
C ALA A 2 -20.86 -11.47 34.21
N SER A 3 -19.96 -11.39 35.20
CA SER A 3 -18.99 -10.29 35.31
C SER A 3 -17.65 -10.53 34.58
N CYS A 4 -17.24 -11.78 34.37
CA CYS A 4 -16.02 -12.12 33.61
C CYS A 4 -16.18 -11.99 32.09
N VAL A 5 -17.41 -12.14 31.58
CA VAL A 5 -17.68 -12.03 30.13
C VAL A 5 -17.61 -10.58 29.65
N ARG A 6 -17.93 -9.60 30.50
CA ARG A 6 -17.80 -8.17 30.17
C ARG A 6 -16.36 -7.69 30.13
N LEU A 7 -15.46 -8.23 30.95
CA LEU A 7 -14.03 -7.84 30.93
C LEU A 7 -13.30 -8.40 29.70
N LEU A 8 -13.66 -9.61 29.25
CA LEU A 8 -13.09 -10.24 28.05
C LEU A 8 -13.57 -9.58 26.75
N LEU A 9 -14.82 -9.08 26.70
CA LEU A 9 -15.32 -8.30 25.56
C LEU A 9 -14.66 -6.92 25.46
N VAL A 10 -14.35 -6.27 26.59
CA VAL A 10 -13.63 -4.98 26.57
C VAL A 10 -12.16 -5.16 26.15
N TRP A 11 -11.50 -6.25 26.53
CA TRP A 11 -10.12 -6.53 26.09
C TRP A 11 -10.04 -7.02 24.63
N ALA A 12 -11.03 -7.77 24.15
CA ALA A 12 -11.10 -8.17 22.74
C ALA A 12 -11.38 -6.99 21.79
N VAL A 13 -12.05 -5.93 22.27
CA VAL A 13 -12.26 -4.69 21.51
C VAL A 13 -10.99 -3.82 21.46
N PHE A 14 -10.14 -3.83 22.50
CA PHE A 14 -8.89 -3.07 22.51
C PHE A 14 -7.76 -3.71 21.68
N LEU A 15 -7.67 -5.05 21.61
CA LEU A 15 -6.62 -5.73 20.84
C LEU A 15 -6.93 -5.85 19.34
N ALA A 16 -8.20 -5.71 18.93
CA ALA A 16 -8.60 -5.70 17.52
C ALA A 16 -8.58 -4.30 16.87
N GLY A 17 -8.25 -3.24 17.63
CA GLY A 17 -8.27 -1.85 17.15
C GLY A 17 -7.02 -1.42 16.37
N GLY A 18 -5.86 -2.02 16.62
CA GLY A 18 -4.57 -1.54 16.08
C GLY A 18 -4.36 -1.71 14.58
N ALA A 19 -5.05 -2.66 13.94
CA ALA A 19 -4.92 -2.92 12.50
C ALA A 19 -6.06 -2.35 11.65
N ARG A 20 -7.18 -1.93 12.27
CA ARG A 20 -8.38 -1.45 11.58
C ARG A 20 -8.34 0.05 11.22
N ALA A 21 -7.62 0.87 11.99
CA ALA A 21 -7.63 2.32 11.82
C ALA A 21 -6.74 2.84 10.66
N PHE A 22 -5.76 2.04 10.23
CA PHE A 22 -4.60 2.56 9.50
C PHE A 22 -4.84 2.94 8.03
N VAL A 23 -5.66 2.16 7.30
CA VAL A 23 -6.01 2.49 5.90
C VAL A 23 -7.16 3.50 5.86
N ASP A 24 -8.08 3.44 6.83
CA ASP A 24 -9.20 4.38 6.96
C ASP A 24 -8.73 5.81 7.23
N GLU A 25 -7.72 6.03 8.09
CA GLU A 25 -7.24 7.37 8.44
C GLU A 25 -6.57 8.11 7.26
N ALA A 26 -5.77 7.42 6.44
CA ALA A 26 -5.11 8.02 5.28
C ALA A 26 -6.09 8.31 4.12
N VAL A 27 -7.07 7.43 3.92
CA VAL A 27 -8.17 7.64 2.95
C VAL A 27 -9.07 8.78 3.43
N ASP A 28 -9.29 8.92 4.73
CA ASP A 28 -10.06 10.00 5.34
C ASP A 28 -9.42 11.38 5.12
N VAL A 29 -8.10 11.54 5.29
CA VAL A 29 -7.42 12.83 5.06
C VAL A 29 -7.55 13.27 3.61
N ILE A 30 -7.30 12.37 2.64
CA ILE A 30 -7.40 12.71 1.20
C ILE A 30 -8.85 13.00 0.80
N ARG A 31 -9.79 12.19 1.27
CA ARG A 31 -11.22 12.36 1.00
C ARG A 31 -11.74 13.67 1.58
N LEU A 32 -11.45 13.94 2.85
CA LEU A 32 -11.88 15.17 3.51
C LEU A 32 -11.15 16.39 2.94
N SER A 33 -9.89 16.25 2.49
CA SER A 33 -9.18 17.32 1.79
C SER A 33 -9.85 17.70 0.47
N LYS A 34 -10.41 16.72 -0.22
CA LYS A 34 -11.24 16.95 -1.42
C LYS A 34 -12.55 17.65 -1.06
N GLU A 35 -13.26 17.17 -0.03
CA GLU A 35 -14.53 17.76 0.44
C GLU A 35 -14.35 19.22 0.89
N ILE A 36 -13.30 19.51 1.67
CA ILE A 36 -12.93 20.87 2.08
C ILE A 36 -12.55 21.72 0.86
N GLY A 37 -11.79 21.16 -0.09
CA GLY A 37 -11.47 21.84 -1.35
C GLY A 37 -12.72 22.23 -2.14
N GLU A 38 -13.71 21.36 -2.23
CA GLU A 38 -15.01 21.63 -2.88
C GLU A 38 -15.81 22.70 -2.12
N GLU A 39 -15.86 22.66 -0.79
CA GLU A 39 -16.56 23.66 0.02
C GLU A 39 -15.93 25.07 -0.09
N VAL A 40 -14.59 25.14 -0.16
CA VAL A 40 -13.86 26.40 -0.41
C VAL A 40 -14.18 26.96 -1.80
N LEU A 41 -14.35 26.10 -2.80
CA LEU A 41 -14.73 26.53 -4.16
C LEU A 41 -16.16 27.05 -4.21
N ASN A 42 -17.10 26.33 -3.61
CA ASN A 42 -18.50 26.74 -3.52
C ASN A 42 -18.66 28.06 -2.75
N SER A 43 -17.68 28.41 -1.90
CA SER A 43 -17.67 29.68 -1.18
C SER A 43 -17.41 30.89 -2.09
N TRP A 44 -16.83 30.72 -3.28
CA TRP A 44 -16.65 31.81 -4.26
C TRP A 44 -17.97 32.27 -4.90
N ASP A 45 -19.00 31.42 -4.94
CA ASP A 45 -20.33 31.76 -5.47
C ASP A 45 -21.01 32.90 -4.69
N VAL A 46 -20.57 33.12 -3.45
CA VAL A 46 -21.04 34.21 -2.59
C VAL A 46 -20.71 35.60 -3.16
N LEU A 47 -19.69 35.72 -4.02
CA LEU A 47 -19.10 37.01 -4.39
C LEU A 47 -19.67 37.67 -5.66
N GLY A 48 -20.54 36.99 -6.44
CA GLY A 48 -21.23 37.59 -7.59
C GLY A 48 -20.31 38.30 -8.62
N ARG A 49 -20.90 39.08 -9.54
CA ARG A 49 -20.16 39.87 -10.56
C ARG A 49 -19.33 40.99 -9.92
N PRO A 50 -18.19 41.39 -10.52
CA PRO A 50 -17.27 42.38 -9.96
C PRO A 50 -17.92 43.76 -9.76
N PHE A 51 -17.59 44.41 -8.63
CA PHE A 51 -18.01 45.77 -8.31
C PHE A 51 -17.07 46.78 -9.01
N ASN A 52 -17.65 47.67 -9.82
CA ASN A 52 -17.03 48.94 -10.19
C ASN A 52 -17.63 50.01 -9.27
N SER A 53 -16.99 50.35 -8.16
CA SER A 53 -17.42 51.47 -7.32
C SER A 53 -16.29 52.47 -7.08
N SER A 54 -16.19 53.43 -7.98
CA SER A 54 -15.55 54.73 -7.76
C SER A 54 -16.55 55.69 -7.10
N SER A 55 -17.01 55.41 -5.88
CA SER A 55 -17.72 56.39 -5.03
C SER A 55 -17.94 55.83 -3.61
N GLY A 56 -17.46 56.57 -2.61
CA GLY A 56 -17.27 56.13 -1.22
C GLY A 56 -18.53 55.97 -0.35
N VAL A 57 -19.55 55.22 -0.77
CA VAL A 57 -20.73 54.92 0.07
C VAL A 57 -21.21 53.46 -0.09
N GLU A 58 -20.52 52.48 0.51
CA GLU A 58 -20.90 51.03 0.42
C GLU A 58 -20.74 50.20 1.73
N LEU A 59 -20.69 50.83 2.91
CA LEU A 59 -20.43 50.14 4.20
C LEU A 59 -21.40 48.98 4.59
N PRO A 60 -22.73 49.05 4.34
CA PRO A 60 -23.65 47.98 4.75
C PRO A 60 -23.53 46.69 3.90
N PHE A 61 -23.24 46.84 2.61
CA PHE A 61 -23.14 45.71 1.66
C PHE A 61 -21.83 44.95 1.84
N ILE A 62 -20.72 45.66 2.08
CA ILE A 62 -19.41 45.10 2.41
C ILE A 62 -19.52 44.25 3.69
N ARG A 63 -20.10 44.81 4.77
CA ARG A 63 -20.32 44.08 6.03
C ARG A 63 -21.19 42.83 5.87
N ARG A 64 -22.16 42.82 4.96
CA ARG A 64 -23.03 41.65 4.71
C ARG A 64 -22.27 40.52 4.00
N HIS A 65 -21.46 40.85 2.99
CA HIS A 65 -20.67 39.84 2.25
C HIS A 65 -19.50 39.32 3.09
N GLU A 66 -18.82 40.20 3.83
CA GLU A 66 -17.79 39.83 4.81
C GLU A 66 -18.31 38.78 5.80
N ARG A 67 -19.46 39.04 6.44
CA ARG A 67 -20.08 38.08 7.36
C ARG A 67 -20.40 36.73 6.70
N ARG A 68 -20.78 36.73 5.42
CA ARG A 68 -21.11 35.48 4.70
C ARG A 68 -19.84 34.68 4.39
N VAL A 69 -18.76 35.36 3.98
CA VAL A 69 -17.45 34.76 3.74
C VAL A 69 -16.87 34.21 5.05
N LEU A 70 -16.88 34.98 6.14
CA LEU A 70 -16.41 34.52 7.45
C LEU A 70 -17.27 33.39 8.03
N ALA A 71 -18.58 33.36 7.77
CA ALA A 71 -19.43 32.24 8.16
C ALA A 71 -19.07 30.93 7.43
N ARG A 72 -18.77 31.00 6.12
CA ARG A 72 -18.29 29.85 5.33
C ARG A 72 -16.92 29.38 5.81
N LEU A 73 -16.01 30.31 6.06
CA LEU A 73 -14.71 30.01 6.66
C LEU A 73 -14.87 29.31 8.01
N GLY A 74 -15.80 29.75 8.85
CA GLY A 74 -16.09 29.08 10.12
C GLY A 74 -16.64 27.66 9.96
N GLN A 75 -17.32 27.33 8.87
CA GLN A 75 -17.74 25.95 8.56
C GLN A 75 -16.55 25.10 8.14
N VAL A 76 -15.69 25.63 7.26
CA VAL A 76 -14.46 24.97 6.79
C VAL A 76 -13.49 24.74 7.95
N ALA A 77 -13.27 25.74 8.80
CA ALA A 77 -12.40 25.63 9.98
C ALA A 77 -12.86 24.50 10.91
N ARG A 78 -14.16 24.37 11.18
CA ARG A 78 -14.70 23.25 11.97
C ARG A 78 -14.50 21.89 11.32
N ALA A 79 -14.52 21.81 9.99
CA ALA A 79 -14.22 20.56 9.29
C ALA A 79 -12.73 20.19 9.40
N ILE A 80 -11.85 21.19 9.30
CA ILE A 80 -10.41 21.04 9.51
C ILE A 80 -10.10 20.64 10.96
N GLU A 81 -10.77 21.22 11.96
CA GLU A 81 -10.58 20.85 13.38
C GLU A 81 -10.88 19.37 13.63
N ARG A 82 -11.97 18.83 13.05
CA ARG A 82 -12.27 17.40 13.18
C ARG A 82 -11.20 16.52 12.52
N LEU A 83 -10.53 17.02 11.49
CA LEU A 83 -9.41 16.33 10.85
C LEU A 83 -8.18 16.37 11.76
N GLU A 84 -7.90 17.52 12.36
CA GLU A 84 -6.80 17.71 13.30
C GLU A 84 -6.92 16.80 14.52
N GLU A 85 -8.10 16.69 15.11
CA GLU A 85 -8.35 15.76 16.23
C GLU A 85 -8.06 14.30 15.86
N LYS A 86 -8.31 13.90 14.61
CA LYS A 86 -7.98 12.55 14.11
C LYS A 86 -6.47 12.38 13.90
N VAL A 87 -5.80 13.39 13.34
CA VAL A 87 -4.35 13.34 13.06
C VAL A 87 -3.50 13.42 14.35
N GLU A 88 -3.94 14.19 15.35
CA GLU A 88 -3.22 14.37 16.62
C GLU A 88 -3.32 13.15 17.56
N GLN A 89 -4.36 12.32 17.44
CA GLN A 89 -4.53 11.11 18.26
C GLN A 89 -3.35 10.13 18.14
N ASN A 90 -2.60 10.16 17.03
CA ASN A 90 -1.48 9.25 16.81
C ASN A 90 -0.19 9.71 17.50
N GLY A 91 0.00 11.01 17.79
CA GLY A 91 1.13 11.57 18.56
C GLY A 91 2.55 11.22 18.07
N ALA A 92 2.67 10.51 16.95
CA ALA A 92 3.89 9.87 16.47
C ALA A 92 4.97 10.88 16.10
N VAL A 93 4.57 11.93 15.38
CA VAL A 93 5.44 13.01 14.92
C VAL A 93 5.95 13.84 16.10
N ALA A 94 5.10 14.11 17.09
CA ALA A 94 5.50 14.83 18.31
C ALA A 94 6.49 14.01 19.15
N ARG A 95 6.27 12.69 19.28
CA ARG A 95 7.21 11.79 19.94
C ARG A 95 8.53 11.64 19.17
N LEU A 96 8.49 11.60 17.83
CA LEU A 96 9.70 11.59 17.00
C LEU A 96 10.52 12.87 17.19
N LEU A 97 9.87 14.03 17.20
CA LEU A 97 10.50 15.33 17.47
C LEU A 97 11.08 15.44 18.88
N ALA A 98 10.47 14.74 19.85
CA ALA A 98 10.96 14.69 21.24
C ALA A 98 12.11 13.69 21.43
N GLY A 99 12.15 12.60 20.66
CA GLY A 99 13.13 11.50 20.77
C GLY A 99 14.47 11.74 20.07
N THR A 100 14.59 12.72 19.17
CA THR A 100 15.82 12.98 18.39
C THR A 100 17.01 13.53 19.18
N GLY A 101 16.95 13.64 20.51
CA GLY A 101 17.92 14.34 21.35
C GLY A 101 19.34 13.75 21.49
N ARG A 102 19.82 12.88 20.60
CA ARG A 102 21.17 12.26 20.71
C ARG A 102 21.93 12.12 19.38
N ARG A 103 22.06 13.21 18.60
CA ARG A 103 23.18 13.62 17.69
C ARG A 103 22.64 14.38 16.48
N GLU A 104 23.25 15.53 16.17
CA GLU A 104 22.92 16.39 15.01
C GLU A 104 22.99 15.62 13.68
N THR A 105 21.84 15.10 13.23
CA THR A 105 21.68 14.57 11.88
C THR A 105 21.00 15.59 10.98
N ARG A 106 21.23 15.48 9.67
CA ARG A 106 20.51 16.26 8.66
C ARG A 106 18.98 16.13 8.80
N LEU A 107 18.51 14.95 9.22
CA LEU A 107 17.10 14.68 9.46
C LEU A 107 16.56 15.50 10.63
N GLU A 108 17.28 15.55 11.75
CA GLU A 108 16.89 16.34 12.94
C GLU A 108 16.73 17.83 12.62
N LEU A 109 17.69 18.42 11.90
CA LEU A 109 17.60 19.83 11.47
C LEU A 109 16.36 20.09 10.60
N ARG A 110 16.03 19.16 9.69
CA ARG A 110 14.86 19.25 8.81
C ARG A 110 13.56 19.06 9.58
N LEU A 111 13.53 18.18 10.58
CA LEU A 111 12.39 17.95 11.46
C LEU A 111 12.12 19.17 12.34
N HIS A 112 13.16 19.79 12.90
CA HIS A 112 13.02 21.02 13.67
C HIS A 112 12.54 22.19 12.80
N GLU A 113 13.08 22.34 11.58
CA GLU A 113 12.61 23.34 10.61
C GLU A 113 11.14 23.11 10.25
N LEU A 114 10.76 21.85 10.00
CA LEU A 114 9.36 21.49 9.73
C LEU A 114 8.46 21.84 10.92
N GLY A 115 8.86 21.49 12.14
CA GLY A 115 8.11 21.78 13.36
C GLY A 115 7.85 23.28 13.57
N ASP A 116 8.85 24.13 13.36
CA ASP A 116 8.69 25.60 13.42
C ASP A 116 7.71 26.11 12.37
N LEU A 117 7.82 25.64 11.12
CA LEU A 117 6.94 26.05 10.03
C LEU A 117 5.48 25.64 10.30
N LEU A 118 5.25 24.38 10.68
CA LEU A 118 3.91 23.86 11.01
C LEU A 118 3.29 24.64 12.19
N SER A 119 4.09 24.96 13.20
CA SER A 119 3.64 25.73 14.37
C SER A 119 3.19 27.14 14.00
N ARG A 120 3.88 27.79 13.06
CA ARG A 120 3.49 29.12 12.56
C ARG A 120 2.21 29.09 11.74
N VAL A 121 2.03 28.07 10.89
CA VAL A 121 0.77 27.86 10.16
C VAL A 121 -0.39 27.62 11.13
N ALA A 122 -0.19 26.79 12.15
CA ALA A 122 -1.20 26.54 13.19
C ALA A 122 -1.50 27.80 14.04
N ALA A 123 -0.51 28.66 14.30
CA ALA A 123 -0.73 29.93 14.97
C ALA A 123 -1.59 30.90 14.12
N ALA A 124 -1.31 31.00 12.83
CA ALA A 124 -2.10 31.81 11.90
C ALA A 124 -3.55 31.28 11.78
N GLU A 125 -3.73 29.96 11.78
CA GLU A 125 -5.05 29.32 11.76
C GLU A 125 -5.86 29.67 13.01
N ARG A 126 -5.26 29.55 14.21
CA ARG A 126 -5.90 29.96 15.46
C ARG A 126 -6.32 31.43 15.45
N GLN A 127 -5.42 32.30 14.97
CA GLN A 127 -5.72 33.73 14.82
C GLN A 127 -6.90 33.98 13.87
N MET A 128 -6.96 33.26 12.74
CA MET A 128 -8.09 33.33 11.81
C MET A 128 -9.40 32.87 12.47
N ARG A 129 -9.38 31.82 13.29
CA ARG A 129 -10.56 31.35 14.02
C ARG A 129 -11.06 32.39 15.02
N ASP A 130 -10.16 33.03 15.75
CA ASP A 130 -10.51 34.13 16.66
C ASP A 130 -11.15 35.28 15.88
N TYR A 131 -10.67 35.57 14.67
CA TYR A 131 -11.25 36.59 13.80
C TYR A 131 -12.64 36.24 13.30
N VAL A 132 -12.90 34.97 12.97
CA VAL A 132 -14.24 34.50 12.62
C VAL A 132 -15.20 34.64 13.81
N ARG A 133 -14.74 34.38 15.04
CA ARG A 133 -15.54 34.50 16.27
C ARG A 133 -15.86 35.96 16.60
N LEU A 134 -14.87 36.84 16.51
CA LEU A 134 -14.97 38.26 16.84
C LEU A 134 -15.37 39.16 15.65
N GLN A 135 -15.86 38.57 14.55
CA GLN A 135 -16.18 39.27 13.29
C GLN A 135 -17.12 40.49 13.42
N ARG A 136 -17.86 40.62 14.53
CA ARG A 136 -18.75 41.77 14.79
C ARG A 136 -18.03 42.95 15.45
N GLU A 137 -16.91 42.68 16.10
CA GLU A 137 -16.16 43.60 16.95
C GLU A 137 -14.84 44.04 16.31
N LEU A 138 -14.34 43.28 15.34
CA LEU A 138 -13.07 43.58 14.68
C LEU A 138 -13.17 44.72 13.67
N GLU A 139 -12.10 45.52 13.64
CA GLU A 139 -11.91 46.56 12.64
C GLU A 139 -11.56 45.97 11.28
N ARG A 140 -12.03 46.63 10.22
CA ARG A 140 -11.77 46.21 8.84
C ARG A 140 -10.27 46.17 8.53
N SER A 141 -9.49 47.12 9.07
CA SER A 141 -8.04 47.15 8.88
C SER A 141 -7.38 45.87 9.38
N THR A 142 -7.80 45.36 10.54
CA THR A 142 -7.25 44.12 11.11
C THR A 142 -7.47 42.91 10.19
N LEU A 143 -8.69 42.74 9.66
CA LEU A 143 -9.00 41.65 8.73
C LEU A 143 -8.26 41.81 7.40
N GLN A 144 -8.15 43.04 6.91
CA GLN A 144 -7.44 43.34 5.67
C GLN A 144 -5.93 43.07 5.79
N ASP A 145 -5.31 43.45 6.91
CA ASP A 145 -3.88 43.25 7.15
C ASP A 145 -3.55 41.75 7.28
N PHE A 146 -4.41 40.99 7.97
CA PHE A 146 -4.27 39.54 8.04
C PHE A 146 -4.44 38.87 6.67
N ALA A 147 -5.46 39.28 5.90
CA ALA A 147 -5.67 38.75 4.55
C ALA A 147 -4.49 39.06 3.64
N ALA A 148 -3.94 40.28 3.70
CA ALA A 148 -2.75 40.67 2.95
C ALA A 148 -1.52 39.84 3.36
N TRP A 149 -1.34 39.57 4.65
CA TRP A 149 -0.26 38.71 5.13
C TRP A 149 -0.41 37.26 4.63
N CYS A 150 -1.62 36.69 4.62
CA CYS A 150 -1.82 35.32 4.15
C CYS A 150 -1.42 35.10 2.69
N VAL A 151 -1.58 36.13 1.85
CA VAL A 151 -1.35 36.06 0.40
C VAL A 151 -0.10 36.80 -0.06
N SER A 152 0.66 37.38 0.87
CA SER A 152 1.92 38.06 0.57
C SER A 152 2.95 37.09 0.00
N HIS A 153 3.82 37.60 -0.87
CA HIS A 153 4.94 36.85 -1.46
C HIS A 153 6.18 36.83 -0.55
N GLU A 154 6.08 37.38 0.66
CA GLU A 154 7.20 37.40 1.60
C GLU A 154 7.52 35.99 2.12
N PRO A 155 8.80 35.63 2.30
CA PRO A 155 9.18 34.31 2.81
C PRO A 155 8.64 33.97 4.22
N ARG A 156 8.27 35.00 4.99
CA ARG A 156 7.72 34.87 6.35
C ARG A 156 6.19 34.92 6.39
N ALA A 157 5.56 35.21 5.27
CA ALA A 157 4.11 35.16 5.10
C ALA A 157 3.63 33.71 4.94
N LEU A 158 2.33 33.46 5.14
CA LEU A 158 1.74 32.12 5.06
C LEU A 158 2.13 31.38 3.77
N SER A 159 2.06 32.05 2.61
CA SER A 159 2.41 31.44 1.33
C SER A 159 3.87 30.95 1.30
N GLY A 160 4.81 31.74 1.84
CA GLY A 160 6.23 31.41 1.96
C GLY A 160 6.50 30.31 2.98
N LEU A 161 5.72 30.24 4.07
CA LEU A 161 5.81 29.14 5.04
C LEU A 161 5.45 27.80 4.38
N LEU A 162 4.35 27.74 3.63
CA LEU A 162 3.92 26.55 2.90
C LEU A 162 4.92 26.15 1.80
N GLU A 163 5.51 27.13 1.12
CA GLU A 163 6.58 26.87 0.15
C GLU A 163 7.79 26.20 0.79
N ARG A 164 8.18 26.63 1.98
CA ARG A 164 9.28 26.02 2.72
C ARG A 164 8.92 24.62 3.22
N VAL A 165 7.70 24.40 3.71
CA VAL A 165 7.21 23.04 4.05
C VAL A 165 7.31 22.12 2.82
N HIS A 166 6.86 22.60 1.65
CA HIS A 166 6.95 21.82 0.41
C HIS A 166 8.42 21.54 0.01
N ALA A 167 9.32 22.51 0.15
CA ALA A 167 10.74 22.34 -0.15
C ALA A 167 11.43 21.32 0.77
N LEU A 168 10.95 21.13 2.00
CA LEU A 168 11.42 20.07 2.90
C LEU A 168 10.98 18.68 2.42
N VAL A 169 9.76 18.55 1.91
CA VAL A 169 9.25 17.29 1.35
C VAL A 169 9.94 16.95 0.04
N ARG A 170 10.12 17.94 -0.84
CA ARG A 170 10.76 17.78 -2.15
C ARG A 170 11.68 18.95 -2.48
N PRO A 171 12.99 18.83 -2.22
CA PRO A 171 13.94 19.90 -2.49
C PRO A 171 14.01 20.23 -3.99
N PRO A 172 13.99 21.52 -4.39
CA PRO A 172 14.03 21.93 -5.80
C PRO A 172 15.36 21.63 -6.49
N HIS A 173 16.44 21.48 -5.72
CA HIS A 173 17.78 21.13 -6.22
C HIS A 173 18.31 19.90 -5.47
N GLN A 174 17.76 18.72 -5.78
CA GLN A 174 18.06 17.47 -5.07
C GLN A 174 19.57 17.14 -4.99
N TYR A 175 20.34 17.50 -6.01
CA TYR A 175 21.80 17.29 -6.05
C TYR A 175 22.61 18.18 -5.09
N LEU A 176 22.07 19.34 -4.70
CA LEU A 176 22.72 20.30 -3.79
C LEU A 176 22.11 20.25 -2.38
N LEU A 177 20.78 20.22 -2.31
CA LEU A 177 19.99 20.32 -1.09
C LEU A 177 19.62 18.97 -0.48
N GLY A 178 20.00 17.87 -1.15
CA GLY A 178 19.82 16.49 -0.71
C GLY A 178 18.42 15.94 -0.93
N ARG A 179 18.15 14.83 -0.25
CA ARG A 179 16.88 14.08 -0.29
C ARG A 179 15.81 14.79 0.55
N GLY A 180 14.54 14.51 0.25
CA GLY A 180 13.40 15.07 0.99
C GLY A 180 13.28 14.48 2.40
N ILE A 181 12.57 15.17 3.29
CA ILE A 181 12.46 14.76 4.71
C ILE A 181 11.86 13.36 4.87
N LEU A 182 10.85 12.99 4.07
CA LEU A 182 10.25 11.65 4.11
C LEU A 182 11.24 10.55 3.68
N GLN A 183 12.15 10.85 2.75
CA GLN A 183 13.21 9.93 2.31
C GLN A 183 14.30 9.81 3.38
N LEU A 184 14.71 10.94 3.97
CA LEU A 184 15.67 10.96 5.06
C LEU A 184 15.16 10.19 6.28
N MET A 185 13.87 10.34 6.63
CA MET A 185 13.23 9.54 7.67
C MET A 185 13.31 8.05 7.35
N LEU A 186 13.03 7.68 6.10
CA LEU A 186 13.05 6.28 5.70
C LEU A 186 14.45 5.66 5.79
N GLU A 187 15.47 6.36 5.29
CA GLU A 187 16.87 5.93 5.40
C GLU A 187 17.28 5.76 6.86
N ASP A 188 16.91 6.73 7.70
CA ASP A 188 17.20 6.68 9.13
C ASP A 188 16.50 5.51 9.82
N LEU A 189 15.26 5.18 9.42
CA LEU A 189 14.52 4.03 9.92
C LEU A 189 15.06 2.68 9.41
N GLU A 190 15.63 2.66 8.20
CA GLU A 190 16.30 1.48 7.64
C GLU A 190 17.68 1.26 8.26
N GLU A 191 18.33 2.30 8.81
CA GLU A 191 19.67 2.22 9.44
C GLU A 191 19.63 2.15 10.98
N ARG A 192 18.70 2.84 11.66
CA ARG A 192 18.55 2.87 13.14
C ARG A 192 17.56 1.84 13.65
N HIS A 193 17.97 0.58 13.63
CA HIS A 193 17.26 -0.53 14.26
C HIS A 193 16.99 -0.45 15.79
N PRO A 194 17.67 0.37 16.64
CA PRO A 194 17.40 0.35 18.09
C PRO A 194 16.48 1.46 18.67
N ASP A 195 16.23 2.59 17.98
CA ASP A 195 15.58 3.77 18.59
C ASP A 195 14.10 3.98 18.19
N VAL A 196 13.58 3.19 17.24
CA VAL A 196 12.16 3.26 16.81
C VAL A 196 11.20 2.67 17.86
N CYS A 197 11.75 2.21 18.98
CA CYS A 197 11.07 1.35 19.94
C CYS A 197 10.08 2.06 20.87
N GLU A 198 10.23 3.38 21.06
CA GLU A 198 9.33 4.17 21.89
C GLU A 198 8.02 4.54 21.16
N LEU A 199 8.00 4.42 19.83
CA LEU A 199 6.90 4.93 19.00
C LEU A 199 5.78 3.91 18.76
N GLN A 200 6.03 2.60 18.93
CA GLN A 200 5.10 1.49 18.62
C GLN A 200 4.51 1.53 17.19
N LEU A 201 5.20 2.15 16.24
CA LEU A 201 4.73 2.36 14.87
C LEU A 201 5.70 1.74 13.87
N SER A 202 5.17 1.18 12.79
CA SER A 202 5.94 0.75 11.63
C SER A 202 6.57 1.95 10.90
N PRO A 203 7.68 1.76 10.16
CA PRO A 203 8.28 2.84 9.37
C PRO A 203 7.30 3.48 8.37
N HIS A 204 6.41 2.67 7.79
CA HIS A 204 5.36 3.17 6.90
C HIS A 204 4.37 4.04 7.67
N GLN A 205 3.89 3.58 8.84
CA GLN A 205 3.00 4.36 9.70
C GLN A 205 3.59 5.73 10.02
N LEU A 206 4.88 5.79 10.37
CA LEU A 206 5.54 7.06 10.68
C LEU A 206 5.61 8.00 9.48
N ILE A 207 5.90 7.48 8.28
CA ILE A 207 5.90 8.27 7.02
C ILE A 207 4.49 8.79 6.70
N TYR A 208 3.46 7.96 6.90
CA TYR A 208 2.07 8.32 6.67
C TYR A 208 1.58 9.38 7.67
N ASP A 209 1.89 9.24 8.96
CA ASP A 209 1.56 10.24 9.98
C ASP A 209 2.24 11.59 9.69
N MET A 210 3.48 11.55 9.22
CA MET A 210 4.19 12.75 8.77
C MET A 210 3.51 13.37 7.55
N TYR A 211 3.12 12.57 6.56
CA TYR A 211 2.36 13.04 5.40
C TYR A 211 1.01 13.66 5.78
N ASN A 212 0.27 13.04 6.69
CA ASN A 212 -1.02 13.53 7.18
C ASN A 212 -0.85 14.88 7.89
N THR A 213 0.18 15.01 8.74
CA THR A 213 0.51 16.26 9.44
C THR A 213 0.85 17.39 8.46
N ILE A 214 1.66 17.10 7.43
CA ILE A 214 2.03 18.07 6.40
C ILE A 214 0.81 18.47 5.56
N SER A 215 -0.03 17.50 5.21
CA SER A 215 -1.24 17.72 4.41
C SER A 215 -2.28 18.55 5.19
N LEU A 216 -2.37 18.37 6.51
CA LEU A 216 -3.20 19.19 7.40
C LEU A 216 -2.73 20.66 7.43
N ALA A 217 -1.43 20.91 7.46
CA ALA A 217 -0.92 22.28 7.36
C ALA A 217 -1.17 22.89 5.97
N GLU A 218 -1.00 22.11 4.91
CA GLU A 218 -1.24 22.56 3.53
C GLU A 218 -2.71 22.96 3.32
N ILE A 219 -3.67 22.19 3.86
CA ILE A 219 -5.09 22.52 3.73
C ILE A 219 -5.51 23.73 4.60
N LYS A 220 -4.96 23.86 5.81
CA LYS A 220 -5.12 25.06 6.65
C LYS A 220 -4.65 26.30 5.89
N GLY A 221 -3.46 26.21 5.32
CA GLY A 221 -2.87 27.25 4.49
C GLY A 221 -3.71 27.62 3.28
N TYR A 222 -4.11 26.62 2.49
CA TYR A 222 -4.95 26.81 1.31
C TYR A 222 -6.28 27.50 1.65
N ALA A 223 -6.99 27.04 2.69
CA ALA A 223 -8.24 27.65 3.12
C ALA A 223 -8.02 29.12 3.51
N MET A 224 -7.05 29.42 4.38
CA MET A 224 -6.74 30.79 4.80
C MET A 224 -6.42 31.71 3.61
N MET A 225 -5.63 31.24 2.63
CA MET A 225 -5.30 32.02 1.43
C MET A 225 -6.53 32.28 0.54
N GLN A 226 -7.38 31.27 0.31
CA GLN A 226 -8.59 31.43 -0.51
C GLN A 226 -9.55 32.44 0.10
N PHE A 227 -9.84 32.31 1.39
CA PHE A 227 -10.71 33.26 2.09
C PHE A 227 -10.09 34.66 2.19
N SER A 228 -8.76 34.76 2.24
CA SER A 228 -8.06 36.05 2.19
C SER A 228 -8.23 36.75 0.84
N TRP A 229 -8.14 36.03 -0.28
CA TRP A 229 -8.44 36.60 -1.60
C TRP A 229 -9.89 37.08 -1.71
N MET A 230 -10.84 36.34 -1.14
CA MET A 230 -12.25 36.76 -1.06
C MET A 230 -12.42 38.05 -0.26
N LEU A 231 -11.78 38.16 0.91
CA LEU A 231 -11.85 39.36 1.76
C LEU A 231 -11.25 40.59 1.06
N LEU A 232 -10.06 40.45 0.44
CA LEU A 232 -9.42 41.55 -0.29
C LEU A 232 -10.27 42.02 -1.48
N LYS A 233 -10.98 41.10 -2.14
CA LYS A 233 -11.95 41.43 -3.20
C LYS A 233 -13.14 42.22 -2.65
N ILE A 234 -13.76 41.78 -1.54
CA ILE A 234 -14.86 42.49 -0.87
C ILE A 234 -14.41 43.89 -0.42
N TYR A 235 -13.16 44.03 -0.02
CA TYR A 235 -12.58 45.31 0.38
C TYR A 235 -12.17 46.22 -0.79
N GLY A 236 -12.45 45.83 -2.03
CA GLY A 236 -12.16 46.65 -3.21
C GLY A 236 -10.66 46.81 -3.49
N LYS A 237 -9.82 45.86 -3.06
CA LYS A 237 -8.36 45.89 -3.31
C LYS A 237 -7.96 45.30 -4.66
N GLY A 238 -8.84 44.52 -5.30
CA GLY A 238 -8.60 43.87 -6.59
C GLY A 238 -9.60 42.75 -6.88
N ASN A 239 -9.54 42.14 -8.07
CA ASN A 239 -10.45 41.05 -8.45
C ASN A 239 -9.99 39.68 -7.90
N TYR A 240 -8.67 39.43 -7.81
CA TYR A 240 -8.03 38.26 -7.20
C TYR A 240 -8.51 36.86 -7.63
N THR A 241 -9.34 36.75 -8.66
CA THR A 241 -9.87 35.46 -9.15
C THR A 241 -8.79 34.62 -9.81
N GLN A 242 -7.84 35.26 -10.51
CA GLN A 242 -6.74 34.55 -11.16
C GLN A 242 -5.74 34.05 -10.12
N GLU A 243 -5.42 34.86 -9.13
CA GLU A 243 -4.53 34.56 -8.02
C GLU A 243 -5.10 33.42 -7.16
N ALA A 244 -6.41 33.42 -6.94
CA ALA A 244 -7.11 32.32 -6.28
C ALA A 244 -7.05 31.02 -7.10
N SER A 245 -7.21 31.09 -8.43
CA SER A 245 -7.07 29.93 -9.32
C SER A 245 -5.65 29.37 -9.30
N LEU A 246 -4.63 30.22 -9.38
CA LEU A 246 -3.23 29.82 -9.30
C LEU A 246 -2.90 29.21 -7.92
N THR A 247 -3.46 29.75 -6.84
CA THR A 247 -3.30 29.19 -5.49
C THR A 247 -3.87 27.76 -5.42
N ARG A 248 -5.00 27.50 -6.10
CA ARG A 248 -5.60 26.16 -6.20
C ARG A 248 -4.73 25.19 -6.98
N GLU A 249 -4.22 25.60 -8.14
CA GLU A 249 -3.34 24.74 -8.94
C GLU A 249 -2.09 24.35 -8.16
N ARG A 250 -1.45 25.31 -7.47
CA ARG A 250 -0.29 25.04 -6.61
C ARG A 250 -0.63 24.07 -5.47
N TYR A 251 -1.78 24.23 -4.81
CA TYR A 251 -2.24 23.32 -3.75
C TYR A 251 -2.38 21.88 -4.27
N VAL A 252 -3.05 21.68 -5.41
CA VAL A 252 -3.22 20.37 -6.04
C VAL A 252 -1.88 19.75 -6.38
N GLU A 253 -0.97 20.54 -6.97
CA GLU A 253 0.37 20.09 -7.32
C GLU A 253 1.19 19.69 -6.09
N ARG A 254 1.24 20.52 -5.04
CA ARG A 254 2.01 20.24 -3.81
C ARG A 254 1.48 19.01 -3.09
N THR A 255 0.16 18.87 -2.98
CA THR A 255 -0.49 17.73 -2.34
C THR A 255 -0.24 16.44 -3.10
N ALA A 256 -0.36 16.45 -4.44
CA ALA A 256 -0.06 15.28 -5.26
C ALA A 256 1.41 14.85 -5.15
N ARG A 257 2.34 15.81 -5.12
CA ARG A 257 3.78 15.56 -4.95
C ARG A 257 4.11 15.03 -3.56
N ALA A 258 3.51 15.57 -2.50
CA ALA A 258 3.70 15.08 -1.13
C ALA A 258 3.14 13.65 -0.97
N ALA A 259 1.96 13.37 -1.54
CA ALA A 259 1.39 12.03 -1.55
C ALA A 259 2.28 11.04 -2.31
N ALA A 260 2.85 11.44 -3.46
CA ALA A 260 3.79 10.60 -4.21
C ALA A 260 5.09 10.32 -3.42
N ALA A 261 5.57 11.27 -2.62
CA ALA A 261 6.74 11.08 -1.78
C ALA A 261 6.47 10.16 -0.56
N ALA A 262 5.23 10.12 -0.08
CA ALA A 262 4.80 9.25 1.03
C ALA A 262 4.40 7.84 0.58
N ARG A 263 3.92 7.68 -0.66
CA ARG A 263 3.50 6.39 -1.22
C ARG A 263 4.72 5.54 -1.58
N ARG A 264 5.11 4.65 -0.67
CA ARG A 264 5.88 3.46 -1.04
C ARG A 264 4.96 2.45 -1.71
N GLU A 265 5.51 1.69 -2.65
CA GLU A 265 4.83 0.50 -3.16
C GLU A 265 4.77 -0.52 -2.02
N THR A 266 3.57 -0.83 -1.55
CA THR A 266 3.32 -1.87 -0.52
C THR A 266 3.10 -3.23 -1.15
N TYR A 267 3.01 -3.28 -2.47
CA TYR A 267 2.82 -4.50 -3.23
C TYR A 267 3.60 -4.43 -4.53
N ALA A 268 3.87 -5.60 -5.10
CA ALA A 268 4.42 -5.76 -6.43
C ALA A 268 3.50 -6.69 -7.24
N GLN A 269 3.54 -6.53 -8.57
CA GLN A 269 2.68 -7.29 -9.47
C GLN A 269 3.50 -8.28 -10.28
N VAL A 270 2.92 -9.45 -10.51
CA VAL A 270 3.31 -10.30 -11.62
C VAL A 270 2.81 -9.62 -12.91
N THR A 271 3.62 -9.59 -13.97
CA THR A 271 3.27 -8.88 -15.21
C THR A 271 3.41 -9.76 -16.44
N ARG A 272 2.56 -9.49 -17.44
CA ARG A 272 2.49 -10.21 -18.73
C ARG A 272 2.07 -11.69 -18.66
N LEU A 273 1.60 -12.16 -17.51
CA LEU A 273 1.05 -13.51 -17.34
C LEU A 273 -0.46 -13.48 -17.55
N LEU A 274 -0.94 -14.17 -18.60
CA LEU A 274 -2.37 -14.30 -18.94
C LEU A 274 -3.07 -12.95 -19.15
N GLN A 275 -2.46 -12.00 -19.85
CA GLN A 275 -3.12 -10.73 -20.09
C GLN A 275 -4.13 -10.81 -21.24
N GLY A 276 -5.29 -10.19 -21.09
CA GLY A 276 -6.27 -10.05 -22.15
C GLY A 276 -5.66 -9.49 -23.44
N TYR A 277 -5.93 -10.16 -24.56
CA TYR A 277 -5.32 -9.88 -25.85
C TYR A 277 -6.32 -10.12 -26.97
N ILE A 278 -6.45 -9.15 -27.88
CA ILE A 278 -7.31 -9.25 -29.06
C ILE A 278 -6.45 -9.77 -30.21
N GLU A 279 -6.87 -10.85 -30.88
CA GLU A 279 -6.18 -11.37 -32.07
C GLU A 279 -7.17 -11.82 -33.13
N ASN A 280 -6.83 -11.65 -34.40
CA ASN A 280 -7.67 -12.16 -35.49
C ASN A 280 -7.38 -13.64 -35.75
N GLU A 281 -8.42 -14.40 -36.10
CA GLU A 281 -8.29 -15.82 -36.47
C GLU A 281 -7.22 -16.06 -37.54
N VAL A 282 -7.12 -15.17 -38.53
CA VAL A 282 -6.16 -15.26 -39.63
C VAL A 282 -4.70 -15.21 -39.16
N ASP A 283 -4.43 -14.61 -38.01
CA ASP A 283 -3.07 -14.40 -37.49
C ASP A 283 -2.68 -15.48 -36.45
N MET A 284 -3.59 -16.40 -36.12
CA MET A 284 -3.39 -17.45 -35.11
C MET A 284 -3.09 -18.84 -35.68
N ASN A 285 -2.98 -18.98 -37.01
CA ASN A 285 -2.63 -20.24 -37.67
C ASN A 285 -1.63 -20.03 -38.82
N THR A 286 -0.86 -21.07 -39.12
CA THR A 286 0.18 -21.06 -40.14
C THR A 286 -0.37 -20.91 -41.56
N GLU A 287 -1.57 -21.41 -41.84
CA GLU A 287 -2.20 -21.29 -43.16
C GLU A 287 -2.74 -19.87 -43.42
N GLN A 288 -2.76 -19.02 -42.41
CA GLN A 288 -3.38 -17.70 -42.41
C GLN A 288 -4.82 -17.76 -42.93
N THR A 289 -5.66 -18.61 -42.34
CA THR A 289 -7.07 -18.81 -42.73
C THR A 289 -8.04 -18.50 -41.58
N CYS A 290 -9.33 -18.39 -41.91
CA CYS A 290 -10.42 -18.13 -40.94
C CYS A 290 -11.46 -19.25 -41.06
N LYS A 291 -11.00 -20.50 -41.07
CA LYS A 291 -11.87 -21.67 -41.23
C LYS A 291 -12.54 -22.09 -39.94
N GLU A 292 -11.91 -21.74 -38.83
CA GLU A 292 -12.34 -22.12 -37.50
C GLU A 292 -13.20 -21.01 -36.88
N ASN A 293 -13.38 -21.04 -35.56
CA ASN A 293 -13.95 -19.96 -34.79
C ASN A 293 -13.04 -19.64 -33.60
N CYS A 294 -13.28 -18.53 -32.90
CA CYS A 294 -12.47 -18.14 -31.76
C CYS A 294 -12.32 -19.23 -30.67
N GLY A 295 -13.37 -20.03 -30.42
CA GLY A 295 -13.35 -21.08 -29.40
C GLY A 295 -12.45 -22.28 -29.75
N TYR A 296 -12.11 -22.47 -31.03
CA TYR A 296 -11.16 -23.49 -31.48
C TYR A 296 -9.74 -23.24 -30.93
N TYR A 297 -9.36 -21.97 -30.81
CA TYR A 297 -8.02 -21.55 -30.38
C TYR A 297 -7.88 -21.59 -28.85
N THR A 298 -7.93 -22.80 -28.29
CA THR A 298 -7.64 -23.06 -26.88
C THR A 298 -6.16 -22.84 -26.55
N LEU A 299 -5.27 -23.16 -27.50
CA LEU A 299 -3.84 -22.86 -27.46
C LEU A 299 -3.34 -22.56 -28.87
N ALA A 300 -2.75 -21.38 -29.07
CA ALA A 300 -2.25 -20.89 -30.36
C ALA A 300 -1.01 -19.99 -30.18
N GLN A 301 -0.45 -19.54 -31.29
CA GLN A 301 0.63 -18.56 -31.34
C GLN A 301 0.35 -17.53 -32.43
N ASN A 302 0.96 -16.36 -32.34
CA ASN A 302 0.92 -15.40 -33.44
C ASN A 302 1.81 -15.88 -34.59
N HIS A 303 1.25 -15.91 -35.81
CA HIS A 303 1.93 -16.34 -37.04
C HIS A 303 2.14 -15.20 -38.05
N GLY A 304 1.89 -13.95 -37.66
CA GLY A 304 2.09 -12.79 -38.51
C GLY A 304 1.09 -11.68 -38.23
N CYS A 305 0.98 -10.79 -39.22
CA CYS A 305 0.00 -9.72 -39.22
C CYS A 305 -0.55 -9.54 -40.63
N PHE A 306 -1.74 -10.07 -40.88
CA PHE A 306 -2.36 -10.07 -42.18
C PHE A 306 -2.68 -8.63 -42.62
N LYS A 307 -2.04 -8.19 -43.70
CA LYS A 307 -2.21 -6.87 -44.33
C LYS A 307 -2.07 -5.67 -43.37
N ASP A 308 -1.20 -5.78 -42.37
CA ASP A 308 -0.97 -4.71 -41.39
C ASP A 308 -2.27 -4.17 -40.75
N MET A 309 -3.21 -5.08 -40.47
CA MET A 309 -4.51 -4.78 -39.85
C MET A 309 -4.34 -4.39 -38.36
N TYR A 310 -5.28 -4.72 -37.48
CA TYR A 310 -5.20 -4.28 -36.07
C TYR A 310 -3.94 -4.78 -35.36
N CYS A 311 -3.44 -5.97 -35.71
CA CYS A 311 -2.16 -6.52 -35.24
C CYS A 311 -0.97 -5.55 -35.38
N ALA A 312 -0.93 -4.69 -36.39
CA ALA A 312 0.13 -3.69 -36.56
C ALA A 312 -0.01 -2.48 -35.63
N ARG A 313 -1.18 -2.29 -35.02
CA ARG A 313 -1.51 -1.15 -34.13
C ARG A 313 -1.41 -1.49 -32.65
N GLN A 314 -1.12 -2.75 -32.32
CA GLN A 314 -0.93 -3.23 -30.96
C GLN A 314 0.40 -3.98 -30.81
N PRO A 315 0.94 -4.12 -29.59
CA PRO A 315 2.09 -4.99 -29.38
C PRO A 315 1.70 -6.45 -29.63
N THR A 316 2.45 -7.17 -30.45
CA THR A 316 2.24 -8.61 -30.69
C THR A 316 2.39 -9.41 -29.41
N CYS A 317 1.55 -10.44 -29.20
CA CYS A 317 1.80 -11.45 -28.18
C CYS A 317 2.96 -12.36 -28.66
N LYS A 318 4.11 -12.30 -27.98
CA LYS A 318 5.30 -13.07 -28.39
C LYS A 318 5.36 -14.49 -27.82
N GLY A 319 4.43 -14.81 -26.92
CA GLY A 319 4.33 -16.11 -26.28
C GLY A 319 3.15 -16.91 -26.82
N ARG A 320 2.36 -17.47 -25.91
CA ARG A 320 1.22 -18.32 -26.24
C ARG A 320 -0.07 -17.51 -26.14
N ILE A 321 -0.97 -17.74 -27.08
CA ILE A 321 -2.34 -17.22 -27.09
C ILE A 321 -3.23 -18.36 -26.61
N ILE A 322 -4.03 -18.11 -25.57
CA ILE A 322 -4.69 -19.16 -24.81
C ILE A 322 -6.16 -18.78 -24.59
N ASN A 323 -7.04 -19.78 -24.61
CA ASN A 323 -8.45 -19.67 -24.23
C ASN A 323 -9.16 -18.50 -24.93
N CYS A 324 -9.11 -18.48 -26.25
CA CYS A 324 -9.82 -17.49 -27.06
C CYS A 324 -11.34 -17.69 -27.02
N GLN A 325 -12.07 -16.58 -27.07
CA GLN A 325 -13.53 -16.54 -27.13
C GLN A 325 -14.01 -15.44 -28.07
N TYR A 326 -15.13 -15.71 -28.73
CA TYR A 326 -15.85 -14.72 -29.54
C TYR A 326 -16.79 -13.91 -28.64
N ILE A 327 -16.72 -12.58 -28.72
CA ILE A 327 -17.60 -11.66 -27.98
C ILE A 327 -18.51 -10.91 -28.95
N ASP A 328 -17.92 -10.25 -29.94
CA ASP A 328 -18.61 -9.57 -31.03
C ASP A 328 -17.67 -9.38 -32.22
N SER A 329 -18.21 -9.09 -33.40
CA SER A 329 -17.45 -8.88 -34.64
C SER A 329 -16.70 -7.56 -34.58
N ASP A 330 -17.33 -6.52 -34.03
CA ASP A 330 -16.83 -5.15 -34.11
C ASP A 330 -16.68 -4.54 -32.72
N MET A 331 -15.59 -3.80 -32.53
CA MET A 331 -15.25 -3.20 -31.24
C MET A 331 -14.44 -1.91 -31.38
N THR A 332 -14.53 -1.08 -30.34
CA THR A 332 -13.68 0.08 -30.14
C THR A 332 -12.73 -0.18 -28.99
N VAL A 333 -11.43 -0.17 -29.28
CA VAL A 333 -10.38 -0.44 -28.30
C VAL A 333 -9.71 0.85 -27.88
N CYS A 334 -9.53 1.05 -26.58
CA CYS A 334 -8.64 2.06 -26.04
C CYS A 334 -7.29 1.46 -25.62
N PRO A 335 -6.21 1.70 -26.37
CA PRO A 335 -4.89 1.20 -26.02
C PRO A 335 -4.34 1.88 -24.76
N ALA A 336 -3.61 1.10 -23.95
CA ALA A 336 -2.93 1.62 -22.79
C ALA A 336 -1.83 2.64 -23.15
N LYS A 337 -1.54 3.57 -22.24
CA LYS A 337 -0.48 4.59 -22.44
C LYS A 337 0.87 3.95 -22.76
N LYS A 338 1.75 4.69 -23.46
CA LYS A 338 3.13 4.23 -23.69
C LYS A 338 3.85 3.98 -22.35
N GLY A 339 4.58 2.88 -22.26
CA GLY A 339 5.27 2.46 -21.04
C GLY A 339 4.36 1.81 -19.98
N SER A 340 3.07 1.62 -20.26
CA SER A 340 2.19 0.83 -19.39
C SER A 340 2.52 -0.66 -19.47
N THR A 341 2.31 -1.36 -18.35
CA THR A 341 2.31 -2.83 -18.32
C THR A 341 1.05 -3.43 -18.94
N ARG A 342 -0.01 -2.62 -19.09
CA ARG A 342 -1.30 -2.97 -19.71
C ARG A 342 -1.22 -2.88 -21.24
N ARG A 343 -2.09 -3.61 -21.93
CA ARG A 343 -2.31 -3.54 -23.38
C ARG A 343 -3.46 -2.59 -23.71
N TYR A 344 -4.53 -2.65 -22.92
CA TYR A 344 -5.74 -1.85 -23.09
C TYR A 344 -6.14 -1.16 -21.78
N GLU A 345 -6.76 0.01 -21.88
CA GLU A 345 -7.47 0.60 -20.72
C GLU A 345 -8.89 0.04 -20.64
N TRP A 346 -9.59 -0.01 -21.77
CA TRP A 346 -10.93 -0.59 -21.92
C TRP A 346 -11.19 -1.02 -23.38
N ILE A 347 -12.20 -1.87 -23.56
CA ILE A 347 -12.73 -2.34 -24.85
C ILE A 347 -14.25 -2.22 -24.81
N GLU A 348 -14.85 -1.65 -25.85
CA GLU A 348 -16.31 -1.54 -26.02
C GLU A 348 -16.74 -2.26 -27.30
N TYR A 349 -17.62 -3.25 -27.17
CA TYR A 349 -18.16 -4.02 -28.30
C TYR A 349 -19.47 -3.40 -28.80
N GLU A 350 -19.83 -3.62 -30.07
CA GLU A 350 -21.05 -3.03 -30.65
C GLU A 350 -22.35 -3.56 -30.01
N ASN A 351 -22.38 -4.81 -29.52
CA ASN A 351 -23.48 -5.36 -28.72
C ASN A 351 -23.68 -4.70 -27.34
N GLY A 352 -22.85 -3.72 -26.98
CA GLY A 352 -22.92 -2.98 -25.73
C GLY A 352 -22.12 -3.59 -24.58
N ASN A 353 -21.49 -4.76 -24.78
CA ASN A 353 -20.57 -5.31 -23.78
C ASN A 353 -19.33 -4.43 -23.62
N ARG A 354 -18.88 -4.27 -22.38
CA ARG A 354 -17.75 -3.41 -22.04
C ARG A 354 -16.80 -4.12 -21.11
N PHE A 355 -15.52 -4.09 -21.46
CA PHE A 355 -14.43 -4.64 -20.69
C PHE A 355 -13.53 -3.51 -20.19
N GLY A 356 -13.28 -3.47 -18.89
CA GLY A 356 -12.50 -2.40 -18.26
C GLY A 356 -13.32 -1.14 -17.98
N GLN A 357 -12.72 -0.18 -17.27
CA GLN A 357 -13.41 1.04 -16.82
C GLN A 357 -13.16 2.20 -17.80
N MET A 358 -14.23 2.78 -18.34
CA MET A 358 -14.18 3.98 -19.20
C MET A 358 -13.97 5.29 -18.40
N THR A 359 -13.24 5.23 -17.29
CA THR A 359 -12.89 6.38 -16.46
C THR A 359 -11.55 6.99 -16.88
N SER A 360 -10.73 6.24 -17.62
CA SER A 360 -9.43 6.66 -18.12
C SER A 360 -9.55 7.39 -19.47
N GLU A 361 -8.88 8.54 -19.58
CA GLU A 361 -8.73 9.24 -20.85
C GLU A 361 -7.91 8.39 -21.84
N CYS A 362 -8.40 8.28 -23.08
CA CYS A 362 -7.75 7.45 -24.09
C CYS A 362 -6.58 8.18 -24.77
N HIS A 363 -5.44 8.27 -24.07
CA HIS A 363 -4.30 9.09 -24.48
C HIS A 363 -3.71 8.76 -25.87
N ARG A 364 -3.87 7.51 -26.33
CA ARG A 364 -3.35 7.06 -27.64
C ARG A 364 -4.39 7.11 -28.76
N GLY A 365 -5.57 7.65 -28.49
CA GLY A 365 -6.71 7.59 -29.39
C GLY A 365 -7.38 6.21 -29.37
N LYS A 366 -8.60 6.16 -29.89
CA LYS A 366 -9.41 4.93 -29.98
C LYS A 366 -9.15 4.25 -31.32
N ASN A 367 -9.08 2.92 -31.32
CA ASN A 367 -9.02 2.12 -32.54
C ASN A 367 -10.37 1.45 -32.78
N LYS A 368 -10.96 1.66 -33.95
CA LYS A 368 -12.07 0.80 -34.42
C LYS A 368 -11.48 -0.47 -35.02
N VAL A 369 -12.01 -1.61 -34.60
CA VAL A 369 -11.55 -2.95 -34.99
C VAL A 369 -12.78 -3.70 -35.50
N ASP A 370 -12.79 -3.96 -36.81
CA ASP A 370 -13.94 -4.55 -37.49
C ASP A 370 -13.56 -5.93 -38.04
N SER A 371 -14.40 -6.93 -37.79
CA SER A 371 -14.25 -8.25 -38.42
C SER A 371 -14.66 -8.17 -39.89
N TRP A 372 -14.21 -9.13 -40.70
CA TRP A 372 -14.34 -9.00 -42.15
C TRP A 372 -14.54 -10.34 -42.85
N TRP A 373 -15.14 -10.29 -44.03
CA TRP A 373 -15.37 -11.47 -44.87
C TRP A 373 -14.22 -11.68 -45.85
N ARG A 374 -13.60 -12.85 -45.76
CA ARG A 374 -12.68 -13.36 -46.77
C ARG A 374 -13.48 -14.16 -47.80
N TRP A 375 -13.73 -13.53 -48.95
CA TRP A 375 -14.60 -14.08 -49.99
C TRP A 375 -16.03 -14.26 -49.44
N LEU A 376 -16.89 -15.04 -50.10
CA LEU A 376 -18.30 -15.21 -49.70
C LEU A 376 -18.54 -16.19 -48.53
N PHE A 377 -17.53 -16.94 -48.08
CA PHE A 377 -17.75 -18.11 -47.20
C PHE A 377 -16.99 -18.10 -45.88
N TRP A 378 -15.98 -17.23 -45.69
CA TRP A 378 -15.16 -17.25 -44.47
C TRP A 378 -15.22 -15.89 -43.78
N HIS A 379 -15.69 -15.87 -42.53
CA HIS A 379 -15.69 -14.68 -41.69
C HIS A 379 -14.46 -14.71 -40.78
N CYS A 380 -13.63 -13.68 -40.85
CA CYS A 380 -12.43 -13.55 -40.05
C CYS A 380 -12.71 -12.69 -38.82
N SER A 381 -13.00 -13.35 -37.71
CA SER A 381 -13.42 -12.69 -36.48
C SER A 381 -12.20 -12.23 -35.66
N TYR A 382 -12.36 -11.16 -34.90
CA TYR A 382 -11.43 -10.83 -33.82
C TYR A 382 -11.86 -11.54 -32.53
N CYS A 383 -10.90 -12.25 -31.92
CA CYS A 383 -11.09 -13.04 -30.74
C CYS A 383 -10.52 -12.33 -29.52
N MET A 384 -11.22 -12.42 -28.38
CA MET A 384 -10.66 -12.05 -27.09
C MET A 384 -9.99 -13.28 -26.48
N CYS A 385 -8.69 -13.21 -26.25
CA CYS A 385 -7.85 -14.30 -25.76
C CYS A 385 -7.04 -13.87 -24.53
N LEU A 386 -6.25 -14.79 -23.98
CA LEU A 386 -5.22 -14.50 -22.99
C LEU A 386 -3.83 -14.68 -23.63
N CYS A 387 -2.95 -13.71 -23.42
CA CYS A 387 -1.56 -13.76 -23.84
C CYS A 387 -0.67 -14.14 -22.65
N ASP A 388 0.03 -15.26 -22.78
CA ASP A 388 1.07 -15.71 -21.85
C ASP A 388 2.45 -15.47 -22.47
N GLU A 389 3.10 -14.34 -22.15
CA GLU A 389 4.38 -13.95 -22.74
C GLU A 389 5.48 -13.66 -21.72
N SER A 390 6.57 -14.45 -21.78
CA SER A 390 7.81 -14.13 -21.09
C SER A 390 8.60 -13.07 -21.86
N GLY A 391 9.50 -12.37 -21.17
CA GLY A 391 10.42 -11.44 -21.83
C GLY A 391 10.98 -10.35 -20.91
N PRO A 392 11.65 -9.33 -21.50
CA PRO A 392 12.28 -8.24 -20.74
C PRO A 392 11.28 -7.37 -19.97
N THR A 393 10.01 -7.36 -20.37
CA THR A 393 8.94 -6.56 -19.74
C THR A 393 7.99 -7.41 -18.89
N SER A 394 8.38 -8.65 -18.58
CA SER A 394 7.59 -9.56 -17.77
C SER A 394 8.29 -9.87 -16.46
N ASP A 395 7.57 -9.65 -15.37
CA ASP A 395 8.02 -9.85 -14.01
C ASP A 395 7.24 -11.04 -13.45
N ARG A 396 7.80 -12.24 -13.58
CA ARG A 396 7.07 -13.49 -13.31
C ARG A 396 7.95 -14.58 -12.70
N TYR A 397 9.11 -14.19 -12.16
CA TYR A 397 10.13 -15.11 -11.71
C TYR A 397 10.20 -15.10 -10.19
N PHE A 398 10.29 -16.27 -9.57
CA PHE A 398 10.43 -16.43 -8.12
C PHE A 398 11.75 -17.13 -7.82
N SER A 399 12.56 -16.56 -6.95
CA SER A 399 13.83 -17.15 -6.51
C SER A 399 13.59 -18.43 -5.72
N LEU A 400 14.38 -19.46 -6.01
CA LEU A 400 14.41 -20.74 -5.30
C LEU A 400 15.57 -20.82 -4.28
N TRP A 401 16.43 -19.79 -4.25
CA TRP A 401 17.47 -19.67 -3.22
C TRP A 401 16.89 -19.47 -1.82
N ASP A 402 17.58 -20.04 -0.83
CA ASP A 402 17.17 -19.99 0.56
C ASP A 402 17.56 -18.68 1.25
N ALA A 403 16.68 -18.22 2.15
CA ALA A 403 16.96 -17.12 3.07
C ALA A 403 17.11 -17.72 4.46
N THR A 404 18.34 -17.76 4.99
CA THR A 404 18.66 -18.40 6.27
C THR A 404 19.35 -17.44 7.22
N SER A 405 19.08 -17.59 8.52
CA SER A 405 19.80 -16.86 9.57
C SER A 405 21.17 -17.47 9.81
N ASP A 406 22.08 -16.69 10.40
CA ASP A 406 23.40 -17.18 10.80
C ASP A 406 23.32 -18.06 12.06
N VAL A 407 22.89 -19.32 11.86
CA VAL A 407 22.73 -20.31 12.93
C VAL A 407 24.05 -20.64 13.65
N LYS A 408 25.20 -20.48 12.98
CA LYS A 408 26.53 -20.72 13.58
C LYS A 408 26.84 -19.66 14.63
N ASN A 409 26.37 -18.44 14.42
CA ASN A 409 26.44 -17.34 15.38
C ASN A 409 25.17 -17.21 16.23
N ASN A 410 24.44 -18.32 16.42
CA ASN A 410 23.28 -18.42 17.31
C ASN A 410 22.13 -17.46 16.94
N LYS A 411 21.95 -17.17 15.64
CA LYS A 411 20.89 -16.30 15.16
C LYS A 411 19.67 -17.08 14.64
N VAL A 412 18.49 -16.51 14.88
CA VAL A 412 17.18 -17.05 14.48
C VAL A 412 16.45 -16.05 13.59
N VAL A 413 15.46 -16.52 12.84
CA VAL A 413 14.59 -15.65 12.04
C VAL A 413 13.66 -14.87 12.97
N THR A 414 13.55 -13.56 12.73
CA THR A 414 12.70 -12.64 13.51
C THR A 414 11.70 -11.88 12.65
N GLY A 415 11.89 -11.88 11.33
CA GLY A 415 11.04 -11.20 10.36
C GLY A 415 11.12 -11.86 8.99
N ILE A 416 10.10 -11.68 8.16
CA ILE A 416 10.04 -12.16 6.78
C ILE A 416 9.38 -11.12 5.89
N ARG A 417 9.82 -11.02 4.64
CA ARG A 417 9.15 -10.26 3.60
C ARG A 417 9.44 -10.84 2.22
N LEU A 418 8.59 -10.48 1.25
CA LEU A 418 8.91 -10.63 -0.16
C LEU A 418 9.48 -9.32 -0.69
N VAL A 419 10.53 -9.40 -1.48
CA VAL A 419 11.10 -8.23 -2.18
C VAL A 419 11.23 -8.55 -3.66
N LYS A 420 11.03 -7.54 -4.50
CA LYS A 420 11.24 -7.66 -5.94
C LYS A 420 12.51 -6.92 -6.33
N TYR A 421 13.49 -7.65 -6.86
CA TYR A 421 14.68 -7.06 -7.46
C TYR A 421 14.69 -7.37 -8.96
N GLY A 422 14.70 -6.32 -9.78
CA GLY A 422 14.48 -6.48 -11.21
C GLY A 422 13.14 -7.16 -11.48
N ARG A 423 13.20 -8.36 -12.07
CA ARG A 423 12.03 -9.15 -12.46
C ARG A 423 11.76 -10.35 -11.54
N VAL A 424 12.59 -10.53 -10.50
CA VAL A 424 12.59 -11.70 -9.62
C VAL A 424 12.07 -11.33 -8.23
N PHE A 425 11.13 -12.13 -7.72
CA PHE A 425 10.65 -12.08 -6.35
C PHE A 425 11.54 -12.96 -5.46
N HIS A 426 12.01 -12.42 -4.35
CA HIS A 426 12.85 -13.11 -3.38
C HIS A 426 12.21 -13.09 -2.00
N LEU A 427 12.40 -14.20 -1.26
CA LEU A 427 12.22 -14.19 0.18
C LEU A 427 13.39 -13.48 0.82
N GLN A 428 13.10 -12.66 1.82
CA GLN A 428 14.10 -12.02 2.67
C GLN A 428 13.69 -12.19 4.13
N ILE A 429 14.67 -12.48 4.97
CA ILE A 429 14.46 -12.63 6.41
C ILE A 429 15.21 -11.54 7.18
N SER A 430 14.64 -11.18 8.33
CA SER A 430 15.35 -10.48 9.39
C SER A 430 15.84 -11.51 10.40
N GLU A 431 17.03 -11.28 10.96
CA GLU A 431 17.61 -12.17 11.95
C GLU A 431 17.87 -11.45 13.28
N GLY A 432 17.82 -12.19 14.37
CA GLY A 432 18.14 -11.74 15.73
C GLY A 432 18.92 -12.80 16.50
N THR A 433 19.58 -12.39 17.59
CA THR A 433 20.39 -13.30 18.40
C THR A 433 19.52 -14.00 19.44
N LEU A 434 19.55 -15.33 19.49
CA LEU A 434 18.86 -16.12 20.50
C LEU A 434 19.62 -16.06 21.83
N GLY A 435 18.90 -15.76 22.90
CA GLY A 435 19.36 -15.78 24.28
C GLY A 435 18.61 -16.81 25.13
N GLU A 436 18.98 -16.86 26.41
CA GLU A 436 18.37 -17.77 27.37
C GLU A 436 16.85 -17.58 27.47
N ARG A 437 16.14 -18.68 27.74
CA ARG A 437 14.68 -18.72 27.91
C ARG A 437 13.91 -18.13 26.72
N GLY A 438 14.49 -18.25 25.51
CA GLY A 438 13.86 -17.76 24.28
C GLY A 438 13.85 -16.25 24.14
N ALA A 439 14.64 -15.50 24.93
CA ALA A 439 14.84 -14.08 24.69
C ALA A 439 15.51 -13.88 23.32
N VAL A 440 15.09 -12.84 22.60
CA VAL A 440 15.69 -12.50 21.30
C VAL A 440 16.18 -11.07 21.36
N THR A 441 17.46 -10.87 21.07
CA THR A 441 18.00 -9.54 20.80
C THR A 441 17.80 -9.24 19.32
N PRO A 442 17.05 -8.17 18.98
CA PRO A 442 16.86 -7.74 17.60
C PRO A 442 18.16 -7.60 16.81
N GLY A 443 18.12 -7.97 15.54
CA GLY A 443 19.18 -7.69 14.57
C GLY A 443 18.63 -6.88 13.40
N GLY A 444 18.91 -7.34 12.19
CA GLY A 444 18.53 -6.62 10.97
C GLY A 444 18.23 -7.55 9.80
N TRP A 445 17.79 -6.94 8.70
CA TRP A 445 17.47 -7.65 7.46
C TRP A 445 18.73 -8.23 6.82
N VAL A 446 18.71 -9.54 6.54
CA VAL A 446 19.80 -10.20 5.82
C VAL A 446 19.78 -9.76 4.35
N PRO A 447 20.90 -9.28 3.78
CA PRO A 447 20.95 -8.88 2.39
C PRO A 447 20.57 -10.02 1.45
N VAL A 448 19.66 -9.75 0.51
CA VAL A 448 19.30 -10.73 -0.54
C VAL A 448 20.42 -10.81 -1.57
N GLN A 449 20.81 -12.03 -1.92
CA GLN A 449 21.67 -12.26 -3.09
C GLN A 449 20.82 -12.09 -4.36
N LYS A 450 21.08 -11.02 -5.10
CA LYS A 450 20.31 -10.63 -6.29
C LYS A 450 20.93 -11.25 -7.53
N PHE A 451 20.09 -11.59 -8.51
CA PHE A 451 20.51 -12.07 -9.83
C PHE A 451 19.49 -11.64 -10.89
N ASP A 452 19.90 -11.56 -12.15
CA ASP A 452 18.98 -11.53 -13.30
C ASP A 452 18.86 -12.95 -13.90
N VAL A 453 17.66 -13.27 -14.41
CA VAL A 453 17.40 -14.58 -15.04
C VAL A 453 18.22 -14.82 -16.31
N ASN A 454 18.84 -13.79 -16.89
CA ASN A 454 19.74 -13.91 -18.03
C ASN A 454 21.23 -13.99 -17.63
N ASP A 455 21.56 -13.92 -16.34
CA ASP A 455 22.94 -13.99 -15.87
C ASP A 455 23.56 -15.37 -16.15
N ALA A 456 24.85 -15.38 -16.47
CA ALA A 456 25.56 -16.62 -16.75
C ALA A 456 25.60 -17.52 -15.51
N GLY A 457 25.09 -18.74 -15.64
CA GLY A 457 25.06 -19.73 -14.55
C GLY A 457 23.75 -19.81 -13.78
N VAL A 458 22.83 -18.86 -13.98
CA VAL A 458 21.47 -18.89 -13.42
C VAL A 458 20.57 -19.77 -14.29
N ARG A 459 19.81 -20.69 -13.67
CA ARG A 459 19.01 -21.72 -14.35
C ARG A 459 17.60 -21.81 -13.79
N GLU A 460 16.63 -21.92 -14.70
CA GLU A 460 15.24 -22.20 -14.33
C GLU A 460 15.12 -23.59 -13.66
N GLY A 461 14.30 -23.69 -12.62
CA GLY A 461 14.09 -24.90 -11.82
C GLY A 461 15.17 -25.16 -10.77
N GLN A 462 16.31 -24.49 -10.84
CA GLN A 462 17.38 -24.55 -9.84
C GLN A 462 17.49 -23.24 -9.05
N ASP A 463 17.60 -22.11 -9.73
CA ASP A 463 17.79 -20.80 -9.12
C ASP A 463 16.50 -19.99 -9.07
N TYR A 464 15.63 -20.16 -10.06
CA TYR A 464 14.34 -19.48 -10.12
C TYR A 464 13.24 -20.34 -10.78
N HIS A 465 11.99 -20.02 -10.49
CA HIS A 465 10.79 -20.55 -11.14
C HIS A 465 10.15 -19.50 -12.03
N THR A 466 9.73 -19.88 -13.24
CA THR A 466 8.99 -19.01 -14.17
C THR A 466 7.51 -19.35 -14.13
N LEU A 467 6.65 -18.37 -13.77
CA LEU A 467 5.21 -18.57 -13.89
C LEU A 467 4.77 -18.69 -15.36
N SER A 468 3.89 -19.64 -15.64
CA SER A 468 3.31 -19.87 -16.98
C SER A 468 1.87 -20.33 -16.83
N TYR A 469 1.11 -20.43 -17.92
CA TYR A 469 -0.26 -20.97 -17.88
C TYR A 469 -0.36 -22.27 -17.06
N GLU A 470 0.54 -23.22 -17.23
CA GLU A 470 0.45 -24.51 -16.53
C GLU A 470 1.10 -24.49 -15.15
N ARG A 471 2.01 -23.54 -14.87
CA ARG A 471 2.85 -23.54 -13.66
C ARG A 471 2.75 -22.22 -12.91
N ARG A 472 1.55 -21.94 -12.37
CA ARG A 472 1.20 -20.65 -11.75
C ARG A 472 0.58 -20.77 -10.35
N ALA A 473 0.60 -21.96 -9.76
CA ALA A 473 0.07 -22.19 -8.43
C ALA A 473 1.11 -21.80 -7.36
N LEU A 474 0.64 -21.17 -6.28
CA LEU A 474 1.38 -20.91 -5.05
C LEU A 474 0.64 -21.62 -3.91
N ASP A 475 1.36 -22.45 -3.16
CA ASP A 475 0.79 -23.12 -2.00
C ASP A 475 0.70 -22.16 -0.82
N LEU A 476 -0.43 -22.21 -0.14
CA LEU A 476 -0.80 -21.39 1.00
C LEU A 476 -0.65 -22.22 2.28
N ASP A 477 0.60 -22.62 2.53
CA ASP A 477 0.94 -23.45 3.67
C ASP A 477 1.34 -22.61 4.88
N GLU A 478 0.79 -22.97 6.03
CA GLU A 478 1.15 -22.46 7.35
C GLU A 478 1.97 -23.52 8.09
N LEU A 479 3.28 -23.31 8.24
CA LEU A 479 4.22 -24.29 8.80
C LEU A 479 4.76 -23.84 10.16
N ASP A 480 4.81 -24.75 11.14
CA ASP A 480 5.39 -24.52 12.46
C ASP A 480 6.52 -25.51 12.75
N SER A 481 7.53 -25.05 13.50
CA SER A 481 8.63 -25.91 13.91
C SER A 481 8.18 -26.97 14.92
N PRO A 482 8.65 -28.22 14.79
CA PRO A 482 8.42 -29.27 15.78
C PRO A 482 8.89 -28.87 17.18
N ARG A 483 8.40 -29.60 18.19
CA ARG A 483 8.83 -29.38 19.59
C ARG A 483 10.35 -29.47 19.72
N GLY A 484 10.93 -28.48 20.40
CA GLY A 484 12.38 -28.37 20.61
C GLY A 484 13.16 -27.80 19.43
N GLN A 485 12.48 -27.33 18.37
CA GLN A 485 13.10 -26.68 17.21
C GLN A 485 12.54 -25.27 17.00
N ILE A 486 13.25 -24.47 16.22
CA ILE A 486 12.92 -23.07 15.94
C ILE A 486 13.22 -22.67 14.49
N LEU A 487 12.51 -21.66 14.00
CA LEU A 487 12.66 -21.14 12.64
C LEU A 487 14.04 -20.47 12.46
N THR A 488 14.74 -20.90 11.41
CA THR A 488 16.09 -20.42 11.05
C THR A 488 16.26 -20.16 9.55
N GLY A 489 15.21 -20.34 8.76
CA GLY A 489 15.23 -19.98 7.35
C GLY A 489 13.94 -20.32 6.63
N VAL A 490 13.83 -19.85 5.40
CA VAL A 490 12.69 -20.06 4.51
C VAL A 490 13.18 -20.17 3.07
N ARG A 491 12.45 -20.89 2.22
CA ARG A 491 12.69 -20.91 0.77
C ARG A 491 11.42 -21.25 0.01
N PHE A 492 11.45 -20.96 -1.29
CA PHE A 492 10.54 -21.60 -2.22
C PHE A 492 11.19 -22.82 -2.85
N SER A 493 10.39 -23.84 -3.13
CA SER A 493 10.75 -24.99 -3.95
C SER A 493 9.65 -25.24 -4.98
N VAL A 494 9.92 -26.11 -5.96
CA VAL A 494 8.95 -26.46 -6.99
C VAL A 494 8.66 -27.95 -6.90
N ILE A 495 7.40 -28.29 -6.64
CA ILE A 495 6.90 -29.66 -6.69
C ILE A 495 5.74 -29.68 -7.69
N GLY A 496 5.91 -30.41 -8.79
CA GLY A 496 4.97 -30.39 -9.91
C GLY A 496 4.85 -29.00 -10.55
N ALA A 497 3.63 -28.45 -10.55
CA ALA A 497 3.30 -27.14 -11.13
C ALA A 497 3.20 -26.01 -10.08
N HIS A 498 3.51 -26.30 -8.81
CA HIS A 498 3.27 -25.43 -7.68
C HIS A 498 4.57 -24.89 -7.10
N LEU A 499 4.54 -23.61 -6.69
CA LEU A 499 5.56 -23.01 -5.85
C LEU A 499 5.24 -23.35 -4.39
N HIS A 500 6.03 -24.25 -3.81
CA HIS A 500 5.92 -24.70 -2.43
C HIS A 500 6.71 -23.79 -1.50
N PHE A 501 6.16 -23.49 -0.33
CA PHE A 501 6.87 -22.75 0.72
C PHE A 501 7.43 -23.73 1.75
N GLU A 502 8.71 -23.57 2.09
CA GLU A 502 9.38 -24.42 3.08
C GLU A 502 10.03 -23.58 4.18
N ILE A 503 10.06 -24.14 5.39
CA ILE A 503 10.77 -23.56 6.52
C ILE A 503 11.97 -24.41 6.92
N ARG A 504 13.05 -23.77 7.34
CA ARG A 504 14.20 -24.43 7.96
C ARG A 504 14.05 -24.37 9.47
N SER A 505 13.97 -25.54 10.09
CA SER A 505 13.86 -25.69 11.53
C SER A 505 15.15 -26.23 12.13
N THR A 506 15.62 -25.60 13.20
CA THR A 506 16.88 -25.97 13.89
C THR A 506 16.58 -26.30 15.36
N PRO A 507 17.04 -27.45 15.89
CA PRO A 507 16.90 -27.75 17.30
C PRO A 507 17.58 -26.71 18.20
N PHE A 508 16.96 -26.39 19.33
CA PHE A 508 17.50 -25.43 20.28
C PHE A 508 17.22 -25.84 21.73
N ASN A 509 18.11 -25.45 22.63
CA ASN A 509 17.92 -25.56 24.06
C ASN A 509 17.25 -24.27 24.58
N TYR A 510 16.02 -24.38 25.07
CA TYR A 510 15.27 -23.22 25.56
C TYR A 510 15.93 -22.55 26.77
N THR A 511 16.41 -23.34 27.73
CA THR A 511 17.04 -22.82 28.95
C THR A 511 18.29 -22.02 28.63
N THR A 512 19.19 -22.58 27.81
CA THR A 512 20.48 -21.94 27.50
C THR A 512 20.44 -21.01 26.29
N GLY A 513 19.36 -21.04 25.49
CA GLY A 513 19.24 -20.25 24.26
C GLY A 513 20.21 -20.67 23.15
N ARG A 514 20.63 -21.94 23.08
CA ARG A 514 21.65 -22.40 22.11
C ARG A 514 21.05 -23.26 21.01
N LEU A 515 21.35 -22.89 19.76
CA LEU A 515 21.02 -23.68 18.56
C LEU A 515 21.96 -24.90 18.42
N ALA A 516 21.49 -25.93 17.74
CA ALA A 516 22.27 -27.08 17.29
C ALA A 516 22.31 -27.12 15.74
N PRO A 517 23.19 -26.33 15.09
CA PRO A 517 23.19 -26.14 13.64
C PRO A 517 23.32 -27.44 12.84
N GLU A 518 24.07 -28.42 13.33
CA GLU A 518 24.31 -29.70 12.64
C GLU A 518 23.06 -30.59 12.50
N ARG A 519 21.95 -30.22 13.15
CA ARG A 519 20.69 -30.98 13.17
C ARG A 519 19.52 -30.22 12.54
N ASN A 520 19.81 -29.20 11.73
CA ASN A 520 18.77 -28.47 11.02
C ASN A 520 18.09 -29.35 9.95
N GLN A 521 16.84 -29.04 9.64
CA GLN A 521 16.06 -29.73 8.61
C GLN A 521 15.10 -28.77 7.90
N TRP A 522 14.80 -29.04 6.64
CA TRP A 522 13.73 -28.37 5.90
C TRP A 522 12.41 -29.09 6.16
N ILE A 523 11.36 -28.31 6.35
CA ILE A 523 9.99 -28.77 6.61
C ILE A 523 9.12 -28.19 5.52
N SER A 524 8.36 -29.08 4.89
CA SER A 524 7.42 -28.82 3.81
C SER A 524 6.08 -29.51 4.11
N ASN A 525 5.03 -29.05 3.43
CA ASN A 525 3.83 -29.87 3.22
C ASN A 525 4.00 -30.57 1.86
N ASP A 526 3.90 -31.89 1.82
CA ASP A 526 4.17 -32.70 0.62
C ASP A 526 2.88 -33.14 -0.11
N ASN A 527 1.72 -32.58 0.27
CA ASN A 527 0.40 -32.93 -0.30
C ASN A 527 0.23 -32.50 -1.76
N THR A 528 0.68 -33.32 -2.71
CA THR A 528 0.51 -33.05 -4.15
C THR A 528 -0.86 -33.48 -4.70
N ASP A 529 -1.17 -33.10 -5.94
CA ASP A 529 -2.37 -33.56 -6.67
C ASP A 529 -2.50 -35.10 -6.74
N GLY A 530 -1.38 -35.82 -6.62
CA GLY A 530 -1.33 -37.28 -6.62
C GLY A 530 -1.34 -37.93 -5.23
N SER A 531 -1.44 -37.15 -4.16
CA SER A 531 -1.51 -37.66 -2.78
C SER A 531 -2.93 -38.13 -2.42
N ASP A 532 -3.07 -38.91 -1.34
CA ASP A 532 -4.38 -39.40 -0.87
C ASP A 532 -5.32 -38.24 -0.46
N ALA A 533 -4.76 -37.10 -0.06
CA ALA A 533 -5.47 -35.89 0.34
C ALA A 533 -4.84 -34.67 -0.37
N PRO A 534 -5.20 -34.40 -1.63
CA PRO A 534 -4.63 -33.29 -2.37
C PRO A 534 -5.11 -31.94 -1.83
N ARG A 535 -4.27 -30.92 -1.98
CA ARG A 535 -4.57 -29.53 -1.58
C ARG A 535 -5.85 -29.03 -2.24
N SER A 536 -6.58 -28.18 -1.53
CA SER A 536 -7.78 -27.54 -2.07
C SER A 536 -7.47 -26.21 -2.75
N ARG A 537 -8.06 -25.97 -3.93
CA ARG A 537 -7.91 -24.70 -4.65
C ARG A 537 -8.71 -23.58 -3.99
N LEU A 538 -8.07 -22.44 -3.75
CA LEU A 538 -8.73 -21.18 -3.41
C LEU A 538 -9.16 -20.46 -4.70
N GLU A 539 -10.45 -20.53 -5.03
CA GLU A 539 -10.97 -19.92 -6.25
C GLU A 539 -11.20 -18.41 -6.13
N LEU A 540 -10.62 -17.65 -7.05
CA LEU A 540 -10.84 -16.21 -7.17
C LEU A 540 -12.06 -15.94 -8.06
N TYR A 541 -13.20 -15.61 -7.43
CA TYR A 541 -14.45 -15.33 -8.17
C TYR A 541 -14.51 -13.90 -8.70
N LYS A 542 -14.54 -13.75 -10.04
CA LYS A 542 -14.56 -12.46 -10.77
C LYS A 542 -13.54 -11.44 -10.21
N PRO A 543 -12.25 -11.78 -10.17
CA PRO A 543 -11.26 -11.00 -9.42
C PRO A 543 -10.96 -9.66 -10.09
N ASP A 544 -11.09 -8.56 -9.35
CA ASP A 544 -10.63 -7.24 -9.79
C ASP A 544 -9.26 -6.90 -9.19
N VAL A 545 -8.68 -5.78 -9.62
CA VAL A 545 -7.47 -5.21 -9.02
C VAL A 545 -7.68 -4.96 -7.51
N PRO A 546 -6.87 -5.57 -6.63
CA PRO A 546 -7.13 -5.59 -5.19
C PRO A 546 -7.03 -4.21 -4.51
N THR A 547 -6.44 -3.22 -5.16
CA THR A 547 -6.30 -1.85 -4.64
C THR A 547 -7.48 -0.92 -4.97
N ARG A 548 -8.49 -1.39 -5.74
CA ARG A 548 -9.67 -0.60 -6.09
C ARG A 548 -10.74 -0.61 -4.97
N GLY A 549 -10.72 -1.63 -4.12
CA GLY A 549 -11.64 -1.76 -3.00
C GLY A 549 -11.27 -0.81 -1.86
N PRO A 550 -12.25 -0.14 -1.22
CA PRO A 550 -12.00 0.69 -0.04
C PRO A 550 -11.80 -0.14 1.24
N GLN A 551 -12.20 -1.41 1.24
CA GLN A 551 -12.18 -2.26 2.44
C GLN A 551 -10.86 -3.05 2.55
N PRO A 552 -10.27 -3.15 3.76
CA PRO A 552 -9.15 -4.04 4.02
C PRO A 552 -9.51 -5.51 3.76
N LEU A 553 -8.66 -6.20 3.02
CA LEU A 553 -8.83 -7.62 2.70
C LEU A 553 -8.38 -8.49 3.88
N GLN A 554 -9.26 -9.36 4.34
CA GLN A 554 -8.99 -10.28 5.45
C GLN A 554 -8.33 -11.55 4.94
N VAL A 555 -7.68 -12.30 5.84
CA VAL A 555 -7.16 -13.64 5.51
C VAL A 555 -8.35 -14.56 5.23
N ASP A 556 -8.42 -15.08 4.01
CA ASP A 556 -9.46 -15.99 3.54
C ASP A 556 -8.92 -17.39 3.20
N SER A 557 -7.60 -17.52 3.08
CA SER A 557 -6.92 -18.80 2.94
C SER A 557 -6.88 -19.61 4.23
N LYS A 558 -6.70 -20.92 4.06
CA LYS A 558 -6.40 -21.89 5.12
C LYS A 558 -5.12 -22.66 4.75
N HIS A 559 -4.50 -23.28 5.74
CA HIS A 559 -3.47 -24.29 5.52
C HIS A 559 -3.95 -25.39 4.56
N ASP A 560 -3.04 -25.95 3.77
CA ASP A 560 -3.32 -27.00 2.77
C ASP A 560 -4.23 -26.54 1.62
N GLN A 561 -4.08 -25.27 1.24
CA GLN A 561 -4.70 -24.68 0.06
C GLN A 561 -3.66 -24.18 -0.92
N TYR A 562 -4.08 -23.91 -2.16
CA TYR A 562 -3.26 -23.19 -3.14
C TYR A 562 -4.08 -22.16 -3.90
N VAL A 563 -3.42 -21.10 -4.37
CA VAL A 563 -4.01 -20.10 -5.26
C VAL A 563 -3.22 -20.04 -6.56
N GLU A 564 -3.91 -19.80 -7.67
CA GLU A 564 -3.25 -19.60 -8.95
C GLU A 564 -3.16 -18.12 -9.29
N PHE A 565 -1.99 -17.69 -9.76
CA PHE A 565 -1.89 -16.40 -10.45
C PHE A 565 -2.68 -16.46 -11.75
N THR A 566 -3.68 -15.60 -11.91
CA THR A 566 -4.58 -15.57 -13.05
C THR A 566 -4.85 -14.12 -13.49
N ASN A 567 -5.57 -13.95 -14.59
CA ASN A 567 -6.00 -12.64 -15.05
C ASN A 567 -7.11 -12.06 -14.18
N SER A 568 -7.14 -10.73 -14.10
CA SER A 568 -8.30 -9.99 -13.62
C SER A 568 -9.52 -10.26 -14.51
N ASP A 569 -10.70 -9.96 -13.99
CA ASP A 569 -11.96 -10.15 -14.69
C ASP A 569 -12.05 -9.31 -15.98
N PHE A 570 -12.62 -9.88 -17.03
CA PHE A 570 -12.76 -9.21 -18.33
C PHE A 570 -13.67 -7.97 -18.24
N GLU A 571 -14.83 -8.07 -17.58
CA GLU A 571 -15.78 -6.96 -17.45
C GLU A 571 -15.14 -5.82 -16.63
N LYS A 572 -14.47 -6.15 -15.53
CA LYS A 572 -13.93 -5.14 -14.60
C LYS A 572 -12.62 -4.50 -15.03
N ASP A 573 -11.74 -5.25 -15.69
CA ASP A 573 -10.36 -4.81 -15.95
C ASP A 573 -9.81 -5.25 -17.31
N ALA A 574 -10.66 -5.74 -18.23
CA ALA A 574 -10.27 -6.27 -19.53
C ALA A 574 -9.17 -7.34 -19.45
N ALA A 575 -9.11 -8.07 -18.34
CA ALA A 575 -8.09 -9.07 -18.05
C ALA A 575 -6.63 -8.54 -18.12
N GLN A 576 -6.41 -7.26 -17.82
CA GLN A 576 -5.11 -6.61 -18.04
C GLN A 576 -4.11 -6.76 -16.88
N SER A 577 -4.57 -7.19 -15.71
CA SER A 577 -3.74 -7.35 -14.51
C SER A 577 -3.64 -8.83 -14.15
N THR A 578 -2.46 -9.26 -13.69
CA THR A 578 -2.30 -10.58 -13.08
C THR A 578 -2.53 -10.48 -11.58
N VAL A 579 -3.41 -11.32 -11.05
CA VAL A 579 -3.82 -11.37 -9.64
C VAL A 579 -3.60 -12.78 -9.08
N PRO A 580 -3.32 -12.98 -7.78
CA PRO A 580 -3.21 -11.97 -6.73
C PRO A 580 -1.96 -11.08 -6.90
N PHE A 581 -1.96 -9.92 -6.22
CA PHE A 581 -0.75 -9.11 -6.08
C PHE A 581 0.14 -9.67 -4.97
N VAL A 582 1.44 -9.36 -4.99
CA VAL A 582 2.39 -9.80 -3.97
C VAL A 582 2.57 -8.68 -2.96
N ASP A 583 2.23 -8.90 -1.69
CA ASP A 583 2.56 -7.97 -0.60
C ASP A 583 4.06 -8.01 -0.32
N ILE A 584 4.70 -6.84 -0.36
CA ILE A 584 6.14 -6.67 -0.12
C ILE A 584 6.44 -5.96 1.21
N GLN A 585 5.42 -5.74 2.04
CA GLN A 585 5.58 -5.17 3.36
C GLN A 585 6.28 -6.18 4.30
N PRO A 586 7.12 -5.69 5.23
CA PRO A 586 7.75 -6.53 6.22
C PRO A 586 6.73 -7.08 7.22
N VAL A 587 6.86 -8.38 7.51
CA VAL A 587 6.16 -9.07 8.59
C VAL A 587 7.17 -9.37 9.68
N GLU A 588 7.16 -8.55 10.73
CA GLU A 588 8.00 -8.73 11.90
C GLU A 588 7.21 -8.32 13.17
N PRO A 589 7.36 -9.02 14.31
CA PRO A 589 6.90 -8.54 15.60
C PRO A 589 7.58 -7.22 15.97
N MET A 590 7.10 -6.52 17.00
CA MET A 590 7.70 -5.25 17.46
C MET A 590 9.24 -5.37 17.56
N GLN A 591 9.92 -4.69 16.64
CA GLN A 591 11.38 -4.67 16.44
C GLN A 591 12.05 -6.05 16.28
N GLY A 592 11.34 -7.09 15.85
CA GLY A 592 11.91 -8.45 15.73
C GLY A 592 12.37 -9.04 17.07
N ALA A 593 11.84 -8.56 18.20
CA ALA A 593 12.24 -8.99 19.54
C ALA A 593 11.54 -10.28 20.03
N ALA A 594 10.74 -10.93 19.17
CA ALA A 594 10.04 -12.15 19.54
C ALA A 594 10.64 -13.38 18.86
N LEU A 595 10.60 -14.50 19.58
CA LEU A 595 11.02 -15.79 19.07
C LEU A 595 9.95 -16.31 18.10
N ILE A 596 10.37 -16.71 16.90
CA ILE A 596 9.47 -17.17 15.83
C ILE A 596 9.61 -18.68 15.66
N SER A 597 8.49 -19.40 15.80
CA SER A 597 8.48 -20.86 15.66
C SER A 597 8.18 -21.32 14.24
N GLY A 598 7.47 -20.52 13.45
CA GLY A 598 7.02 -20.92 12.13
C GLY A 598 6.77 -19.76 11.19
N ALA A 599 6.53 -20.09 9.93
CA ALA A 599 6.15 -19.15 8.89
C ALA A 599 5.24 -19.82 7.87
N GLY A 600 4.56 -19.02 7.05
CA GLY A 600 3.72 -19.52 5.98
C GLY A 600 3.40 -18.49 4.92
N MET A 601 2.69 -18.92 3.89
CA MET A 601 2.11 -18.07 2.85
C MET A 601 0.60 -18.05 2.99
N ILE A 602 0.01 -16.87 2.93
CA ILE A 602 -1.43 -16.67 3.02
C ILE A 602 -1.94 -15.83 1.87
N HIS A 603 -3.23 -15.97 1.58
CA HIS A 603 -3.97 -15.07 0.74
C HIS A 603 -4.89 -14.19 1.60
N ARG A 604 -4.95 -12.91 1.27
CA ARG A 604 -5.90 -11.94 1.80
C ARG A 604 -6.80 -11.47 0.68
N GLY A 605 -8.07 -11.85 0.75
CA GLY A 605 -9.01 -11.70 -0.35
C GLY A 605 -10.43 -11.35 0.09
N ALA A 606 -11.25 -11.10 -0.93
CA ALA A 606 -12.68 -10.97 -0.81
C ALA A 606 -13.32 -11.27 -2.18
N ARG A 607 -14.59 -11.66 -2.18
CA ARG A 607 -15.32 -11.91 -3.43
C ARG A 607 -15.27 -10.68 -4.34
N GLY A 608 -14.88 -10.90 -5.60
CA GLY A 608 -14.76 -9.82 -6.58
C GLY A 608 -13.44 -9.03 -6.53
N SER A 609 -12.50 -9.42 -5.67
CA SER A 609 -11.13 -8.89 -5.58
C SER A 609 -10.14 -10.02 -5.87
N GLY A 610 -9.04 -9.69 -6.55
CA GLY A 610 -7.95 -10.61 -6.82
C GLY A 610 -7.02 -10.87 -5.64
N GLY A 611 -7.13 -10.08 -4.56
CA GLY A 611 -6.40 -10.28 -3.31
C GLY A 611 -4.89 -10.05 -3.35
N PHE A 612 -4.27 -10.28 -2.19
CA PHE A 612 -2.81 -10.25 -2.01
C PHE A 612 -2.32 -11.58 -1.46
N VAL A 613 -1.19 -12.06 -1.97
CA VAL A 613 -0.40 -13.09 -1.28
C VAL A 613 0.65 -12.43 -0.41
N SER A 614 0.79 -12.92 0.82
CA SER A 614 1.71 -12.34 1.80
C SER A 614 2.29 -13.42 2.70
N PRO A 615 3.52 -13.25 3.21
CA PRO A 615 4.02 -14.14 4.24
C PRO A 615 3.29 -13.93 5.57
N LYS A 616 3.36 -14.93 6.45
CA LYS A 616 2.83 -14.94 7.82
C LYS A 616 3.88 -15.53 8.75
N LEU A 617 3.94 -15.04 9.99
CA LEU A 617 4.82 -15.58 11.04
C LEU A 617 4.01 -16.15 12.20
N PHE A 618 4.55 -17.18 12.84
CA PHE A 618 4.04 -17.74 14.09
C PHE A 618 5.04 -17.48 15.21
N THR A 619 4.58 -16.81 16.27
CA THR A 619 5.38 -16.60 17.47
C THR A 619 5.46 -17.88 18.29
N TYR A 620 6.61 -18.10 18.91
CA TYR A 620 6.84 -19.23 19.79
C TYR A 620 5.91 -19.22 21.00
N ASP A 621 5.26 -20.35 21.25
CA ASP A 621 4.41 -20.54 22.42
C ASP A 621 5.25 -20.90 23.66
N HIS A 622 5.51 -19.89 24.50
CA HIS A 622 6.29 -20.02 25.73
C HIS A 622 5.57 -20.81 26.83
N SER A 623 4.24 -21.01 26.75
CA SER A 623 3.48 -21.75 27.78
C SER A 623 3.96 -23.20 27.92
N ARG A 624 4.58 -23.74 26.87
CA ARG A 624 5.17 -25.08 26.81
C ARG A 624 6.28 -25.32 27.84
N HIS A 625 6.85 -24.27 28.41
CA HIS A 625 7.93 -24.34 29.42
C HIS A 625 7.49 -23.92 30.83
N VAL A 626 6.21 -23.61 31.01
CA VAL A 626 5.68 -23.21 32.32
C VAL A 626 5.23 -24.47 33.06
N HIS A 627 6.02 -24.90 34.04
CA HIS A 627 5.64 -25.92 35.01
C HIS A 627 5.23 -25.26 36.32
N ALA A 628 4.04 -25.56 36.82
CA ALA A 628 3.63 -25.18 38.17
C ALA A 628 4.22 -26.20 39.15
N ASP A 629 5.23 -25.79 39.91
CA ASP A 629 5.69 -26.59 41.04
C ASP A 629 4.66 -26.48 42.17
N PRO A 630 4.04 -27.58 42.62
CA PRO A 630 3.22 -27.54 43.82
C PRO A 630 4.11 -27.12 45.01
N PRO A 631 3.57 -26.33 45.97
CA PRO A 631 4.35 -25.93 47.13
C PRO A 631 4.90 -27.16 47.86
N PRO A 632 6.12 -27.09 48.40
CA PRO A 632 6.73 -28.22 49.09
C PRO A 632 5.81 -28.72 50.22
N ALA A 633 5.65 -30.04 50.31
CA ALA A 633 4.74 -30.70 51.27
C ALA A 633 5.03 -30.40 52.75
N SER A 634 6.14 -29.72 53.06
CA SER A 634 6.55 -29.32 54.41
C SER A 634 5.71 -28.20 55.04
N LEU A 635 4.70 -27.66 54.35
CA LEU A 635 3.78 -26.65 54.89
C LEU A 635 2.42 -27.21 55.33
N GLN A 636 2.20 -28.53 55.28
CA GLN A 636 0.93 -29.17 55.71
C GLN A 636 0.98 -29.85 57.08
N THR A 637 2.06 -29.72 57.85
CA THR A 637 2.11 -30.20 59.24
C THR A 637 2.38 -29.04 60.20
N ALA A 638 1.35 -28.22 60.42
CA ALA A 638 1.16 -27.55 61.69
C ALA A 638 -0.22 -27.98 62.20
N GLU A 639 -0.24 -29.13 62.89
CA GLU A 639 -1.35 -29.44 63.78
C GLU A 639 -1.45 -28.33 64.83
N PRO A 640 -2.66 -27.88 65.20
CA PRO A 640 -2.82 -26.85 66.21
C PRO A 640 -2.45 -27.42 67.58
N ASP A 641 -1.47 -26.80 68.24
CA ASP A 641 -1.13 -27.04 69.64
C ASP A 641 -2.41 -26.99 70.50
N SER A 642 -2.78 -28.15 71.03
CA SER A 642 -3.77 -28.28 72.09
C SER A 642 -3.21 -27.63 73.36
N MET A 643 -3.78 -26.49 73.77
CA MET A 643 -3.55 -25.95 75.11
C MET A 643 -4.14 -26.91 76.16
N PRO A 644 -3.41 -27.19 77.27
CA PRO A 644 -3.89 -28.06 78.33
C PRO A 644 -4.96 -27.37 79.17
N MET A 645 -6.12 -28.01 79.31
CA MET A 645 -7.03 -27.69 80.41
C MET A 645 -6.51 -28.30 81.69
N SER A 646 -6.31 -27.44 82.69
CA SER A 646 -6.20 -27.75 84.10
C SER A 646 -7.26 -28.77 84.56
N ASN A 647 -6.84 -29.87 85.20
CA ASN A 647 -7.08 -30.09 86.64
C ASN A 647 -6.62 -31.49 87.11
N PHE A 648 -5.90 -31.45 88.24
CA PHE A 648 -5.40 -32.52 89.13
C PHE A 648 -4.09 -33.22 88.79
#